data_AF-A0A0C3B497-F1
#
_entry.id   AF-A0A0C3B497-F1
#
_cell.length_a   1.000
_cell.length_b   1.000
_cell.length_c   1.000
_cell.angle_alpha   90.00
_cell.angle_beta   90.00
_cell.angle_gamma   90.00
#
_symmetry.space_group_name_H-M   'P 1'
#
loop_
_entity.id
_entity.type
_entity.pdbx_description
1 polymer ?
#
loop_
_entity_poly.entity_id
_entity_poly.type
_entity_poly.pdbx_seq_one_letter_code
_entity_poly.pdbx_strand_id
1 'polypeptide(L)'
;MSTSLGRVLQRLPIILHSGVLVLAIFGPWYFPSVVAALFFVTNMGFVFSQVRMAYGMIRCYWAIRTHWKTDWWAYYIQGLQSAPVAALETRYSPLTLPQIIIVPSYKETMSTLRQTLAILASHPLAPHTYKVCLAMEQREEGARRKGQQLAEEFAARFLDITVTIHPGDIPDEVPGKGSNTRWAARWMAEREMMGQLDHSQTDGTPASGNVEAVMTIMDADTAFAADYFLAVAVRYLLTPPETRCHMMFVPPILFDRNQADVPAVTRVTDIMWSTAGISGIYPGSTIRIPTSAYSISMALAIKVGFWDAGPQAIGEDMHMFLKSLFDTKGHLHVETIYSPASQCNVVGSKSAIQSGHIASFFSDCNARWQQAVRHMWGSLDTGYVANRFISKEFGVSASREIEHRLARVEMRQRIIDVAAEDSLVERKGSRSGSNEDAAGSKRQGPSVDFTRRVIVPPKWLRDNNGSPTFTSDDDEISTPASSASSSTRGRPAVARDSSISSHYSYSSADEDLVDQRKTTTTTSSSSRLLANKHHTSSHAHTYPRSSSSSASTSASIASPQNIKVFPFVVVGARMYEAHIMLAHLFILLNALIVIPKLTIQLDAQLASQSLAWGRAAIDKSGAIGAGAVAGAGFFSTLTAWSTTNGILPQTISICNKLGAIGALSTVVTFLFHDLYHREAGKRWTSAKTATRLSHRVTPSTSSAHGKDSNELEAGLLSRSGGAGLSDSQPPFDQFDLGIPPAPHSVRRIPWCFLDYLAVPGGLVFGVAPLLYAQVCHLWTDRLAYKVSAKPQAGPAK
;
A
#
# COMPACT_ATOMS: atom_id res chain seq x y z
N MET A 1 -17.56 -13.20 -6.72
CA MET A 1 -17.26 -13.72 -8.08
C MET A 1 -16.94 -12.57 -9.01
N SER A 2 -15.91 -12.68 -9.86
CA SER A 2 -15.62 -11.66 -10.89
C SER A 2 -16.64 -11.77 -12.03
N THR A 3 -17.27 -10.66 -12.41
CA THR A 3 -18.14 -10.58 -13.59
C THR A 3 -17.34 -10.92 -14.86
N SER A 4 -18.03 -11.28 -15.96
CA SER A 4 -17.38 -11.41 -17.28
C SER A 4 -16.65 -10.12 -17.66
N LEU A 5 -17.21 -8.97 -17.33
CA LEU A 5 -16.63 -7.64 -17.50
C LEU A 5 -15.30 -7.48 -16.74
N GLY A 6 -15.24 -7.82 -15.44
CA GLY A 6 -14.03 -7.67 -14.63
C GLY A 6 -12.81 -8.38 -15.22
N ARG A 7 -13.01 -9.59 -15.76
CA ARG A 7 -11.96 -10.37 -16.45
C ARG A 7 -11.47 -9.71 -17.73
N VAL A 8 -12.35 -9.08 -18.50
CA VAL A 8 -11.96 -8.30 -19.70
C VAL A 8 -11.18 -7.05 -19.29
N LEU A 9 -11.64 -6.33 -18.26
CA LEU A 9 -11.01 -5.08 -17.80
C LEU A 9 -9.63 -5.31 -17.17
N GLN A 10 -9.36 -6.46 -16.56
CA GLN A 10 -8.02 -6.83 -16.09
C GLN A 10 -7.00 -7.00 -17.24
N ARG A 11 -7.47 -7.30 -18.46
CA ARG A 11 -6.64 -7.38 -19.68
C ARG A 11 -6.52 -6.03 -20.42
N LEU A 12 -7.23 -5.00 -19.97
CA LEU A 12 -7.23 -3.67 -20.62
C LEU A 12 -5.82 -3.09 -20.79
N PRO A 13 -4.88 -3.18 -19.83
CA PRO A 13 -3.51 -2.73 -20.05
C PRO A 13 -2.85 -3.41 -21.25
N ILE A 14 -2.81 -4.76 -21.32
CA ILE A 14 -2.13 -5.44 -22.44
C ILE A 14 -2.81 -5.16 -23.78
N ILE A 15 -4.15 -5.11 -23.82
CA ILE A 15 -4.90 -4.76 -25.05
C ILE A 15 -4.47 -3.38 -25.56
N LEU A 16 -4.37 -2.38 -24.67
CA LEU A 16 -3.95 -1.03 -25.04
C LEU A 16 -2.49 -0.96 -25.52
N HIS A 17 -1.55 -1.61 -24.82
CA HIS A 17 -0.13 -1.60 -25.24
C HIS A 17 0.07 -2.37 -26.56
N SER A 18 -0.65 -3.48 -26.78
CA SER A 18 -0.63 -4.19 -28.06
C SER A 18 -1.18 -3.33 -29.20
N GLY A 19 -2.28 -2.61 -28.98
CA GLY A 19 -2.82 -1.65 -29.95
C GLY A 19 -1.85 -0.52 -30.28
N VAL A 20 -1.20 0.06 -29.26
CA VAL A 20 -0.15 1.08 -29.44
C VAL A 20 1.06 0.51 -30.19
N LEU A 21 1.48 -0.73 -29.92
CA LEU A 21 2.61 -1.36 -30.62
C LEU A 21 2.29 -1.59 -32.11
N VAL A 22 1.10 -2.11 -32.42
CA VAL A 22 0.62 -2.28 -33.81
C VAL A 22 0.55 -0.93 -34.51
N LEU A 23 0.04 0.12 -33.85
CA LEU A 23 -0.01 1.47 -34.40
C LEU A 23 1.38 2.13 -34.52
N ALA A 24 2.32 1.83 -33.63
CA ALA A 24 3.70 2.33 -33.71
C ALA A 24 4.49 1.67 -34.86
N ILE A 25 4.20 0.40 -35.16
CA ILE A 25 4.77 -0.33 -36.29
C ILE A 25 4.11 0.13 -37.59
N PHE A 26 2.79 -0.07 -37.76
CA PHE A 26 2.11 0.10 -39.05
C PHE A 26 1.54 1.50 -39.28
N GLY A 27 1.21 2.23 -38.22
CA GLY A 27 0.62 3.56 -38.30
C GLY A 27 1.43 4.62 -39.06
N PRO A 28 2.78 4.61 -39.07
CA PRO A 28 3.55 5.56 -39.88
C PRO A 28 3.28 5.49 -41.38
N TRP A 29 2.86 4.32 -41.90
CA TRP A 29 2.52 4.14 -43.32
C TRP A 29 1.05 4.44 -43.61
N TYR A 30 0.12 3.98 -42.76
CA TYR A 30 -1.32 4.09 -43.03
C TYR A 30 -1.99 5.30 -42.36
N PHE A 31 -1.45 5.79 -41.23
CA PHE A 31 -2.06 6.80 -40.36
C PHE A 31 -1.03 7.78 -39.76
N PRO A 32 -0.14 8.43 -40.54
CA PRO A 32 0.97 9.22 -40.02
C PRO A 32 0.53 10.38 -39.10
N SER A 33 -0.60 11.02 -39.38
CA SER A 33 -1.17 12.07 -38.52
C SER A 33 -1.65 11.56 -37.16
N VAL A 34 -2.14 10.32 -37.10
CA VAL A 34 -2.57 9.68 -35.84
C VAL A 34 -1.35 9.31 -35.00
N VAL A 35 -0.29 8.79 -35.62
CA VAL A 35 0.98 8.50 -34.93
C VAL A 35 1.64 9.80 -34.44
N ALA A 36 1.64 10.86 -35.24
CA ALA A 36 2.15 12.16 -34.81
C ALA A 36 1.37 12.70 -33.60
N ALA A 37 0.03 12.69 -33.65
CA ALA A 37 -0.81 13.10 -32.52
C ALA A 37 -0.56 12.25 -31.26
N LEU A 38 -0.49 10.93 -31.40
CA LEU A 38 -0.23 10.02 -30.28
C LEU A 38 1.18 10.21 -29.70
N PHE A 39 2.20 10.40 -30.54
CA PHE A 39 3.56 10.68 -30.08
C PHE A 39 3.62 12.02 -29.34
N PHE A 40 2.96 13.07 -29.85
CA PHE A 40 2.85 14.35 -29.17
C PHE A 40 2.16 14.23 -27.82
N VAL A 41 0.98 13.60 -27.76
CA VAL A 41 0.21 13.43 -26.50
C VAL A 41 0.98 12.59 -25.48
N THR A 42 1.60 11.48 -25.88
CA THR A 42 2.40 10.65 -24.97
C THR A 42 3.68 11.35 -24.50
N ASN A 43 4.34 12.13 -25.37
CA ASN A 43 5.49 12.96 -24.98
C ASN A 43 5.08 14.08 -24.02
N MET A 44 3.91 14.71 -24.21
CA MET A 44 3.38 15.68 -23.26
C MET A 44 3.05 15.01 -21.92
N GLY A 45 2.42 13.84 -21.92
CA GLY A 45 2.20 13.04 -20.72
C GLY A 45 3.49 12.72 -19.96
N PHE A 46 4.55 12.34 -20.68
CA PHE A 46 5.89 12.16 -20.11
C PHE A 46 6.44 13.46 -19.50
N VAL A 47 6.46 14.58 -20.24
CA VAL A 47 6.98 15.85 -19.73
C VAL A 47 6.19 16.33 -18.50
N PHE A 48 4.86 16.28 -18.53
CA PHE A 48 4.03 16.63 -17.37
C PHE A 48 4.27 15.70 -16.18
N SER A 49 4.43 14.39 -16.39
CA SER A 49 4.81 13.43 -15.36
C SER A 49 6.15 13.82 -14.71
N GLN A 50 7.22 13.98 -15.51
CA GLN A 50 8.55 14.30 -14.97
C GLN A 50 8.58 15.67 -14.25
N VAL A 51 7.89 16.69 -14.77
CA VAL A 51 7.78 18.02 -14.12
C VAL A 51 7.01 17.90 -12.79
N ARG A 52 5.90 17.15 -12.76
CA ARG A 52 5.15 16.86 -11.53
C ARG A 52 5.99 16.09 -10.52
N MET A 53 6.81 15.13 -10.97
CA MET A 53 7.72 14.36 -10.10
C MET A 53 8.78 15.27 -9.48
N ALA A 54 9.41 16.14 -10.28
CA ALA A 54 10.39 17.11 -9.81
C ALA A 54 9.77 18.06 -8.76
N TYR A 55 8.60 18.64 -9.07
CA TYR A 55 7.84 19.47 -8.12
C TYR A 55 7.53 18.70 -6.83
N GLY A 56 7.01 17.47 -6.95
CA GLY A 56 6.68 16.61 -5.81
C GLY A 56 7.89 16.36 -4.91
N MET A 57 9.04 15.99 -5.48
CA MET A 57 10.27 15.77 -4.73
C MET A 57 10.79 17.04 -4.05
N ILE A 58 10.77 18.20 -4.73
CA ILE A 58 11.12 19.50 -4.13
C ILE A 58 10.23 19.78 -2.92
N ARG A 59 8.91 19.61 -3.06
CA ARG A 59 7.95 19.88 -1.98
C ARG A 59 8.08 18.89 -0.82
N CYS A 60 8.34 17.61 -1.10
CA CYS A 60 8.61 16.59 -0.08
C CYS A 60 9.93 16.84 0.67
N TYR A 61 10.98 17.34 0.00
CA TYR A 61 12.22 17.77 0.64
C TYR A 61 11.99 18.90 1.66
N TRP A 62 11.16 19.89 1.34
CA TRP A 62 10.78 20.91 2.34
C TRP A 62 9.91 20.33 3.45
N ALA A 63 8.96 19.45 3.11
CA ALA A 63 8.04 18.87 4.08
C ALA A 63 8.73 18.00 5.15
N ILE A 64 9.72 17.18 4.80
CA ILE A 64 10.50 16.44 5.81
C ILE A 64 11.26 17.39 6.74
N ARG A 65 11.82 18.49 6.21
CA ARG A 65 12.55 19.50 7.01
C ARG A 65 11.65 20.25 7.98
N THR A 66 10.39 20.48 7.61
CA THR A 66 9.38 20.99 8.54
C THR A 66 9.04 19.92 9.57
N HIS A 67 8.79 18.68 9.14
CA HIS A 67 8.34 17.58 10.00
C HIS A 67 9.29 17.28 11.16
N TRP A 68 10.58 17.01 10.91
CA TRP A 68 11.51 16.65 12.00
C TRP A 68 11.86 17.83 12.93
N LYS A 69 11.56 19.06 12.51
CA LYS A 69 11.68 20.27 13.34
C LYS A 69 10.38 20.63 14.07
N THR A 70 9.28 19.95 13.79
CA THR A 70 7.99 20.24 14.41
C THR A 70 7.98 19.69 15.83
N ASP A 71 7.76 20.60 16.78
CA ASP A 71 7.34 20.27 18.13
C ASP A 71 5.89 19.76 18.05
N TRP A 72 5.72 18.43 18.00
CA TRP A 72 4.40 17.81 17.80
C TRP A 72 3.50 17.94 19.03
N TRP A 73 4.07 18.07 20.23
CA TRP A 73 3.31 18.34 21.44
C TRP A 73 2.76 19.77 21.46
N ALA A 74 3.59 20.78 21.20
CA ALA A 74 3.15 22.16 21.07
C ALA A 74 2.17 22.34 19.88
N TYR A 75 2.40 21.64 18.77
CA TYR A 75 1.45 21.60 17.65
C TYR A 75 0.08 21.05 18.07
N TYR A 76 0.05 20.03 18.93
CA TYR A 76 -1.19 19.52 19.52
C TYR A 76 -1.85 20.53 20.45
N ILE A 77 -1.12 21.08 21.42
CA ILE A 77 -1.65 22.07 22.39
C ILE A 77 -2.18 23.33 21.69
N GLN A 78 -1.46 23.85 20.69
CA GLN A 78 -1.93 24.96 19.86
C GLN A 78 -3.13 24.54 18.99
N GLY A 79 -3.12 23.31 18.48
CA GLY A 79 -4.22 22.72 17.73
C GLY A 79 -5.52 22.70 18.54
N LEU A 80 -5.48 22.31 19.82
CA LEU A 80 -6.66 22.27 20.71
C LEU A 80 -7.38 23.63 20.81
N GLN A 81 -6.66 24.75 20.68
CA GLN A 81 -7.23 26.10 20.73
C GLN A 81 -7.98 26.50 19.46
N SER A 82 -7.75 25.79 18.34
CA SER A 82 -8.29 26.12 17.02
C SER A 82 -9.06 24.97 16.34
N ALA A 83 -9.04 23.79 16.93
CA ALA A 83 -9.78 22.63 16.47
C ALA A 83 -11.31 22.86 16.60
N PRO A 84 -12.13 22.32 15.68
CA PRO A 84 -13.58 22.32 15.85
C PRO A 84 -13.99 21.59 17.14
N VAL A 85 -15.03 22.08 17.83
CA VAL A 85 -15.49 21.51 19.11
C VAL A 85 -15.72 20.00 19.04
N ALA A 86 -16.29 19.50 17.94
CA ALA A 86 -16.51 18.07 17.71
C ALA A 86 -15.21 17.23 17.66
N ALA A 87 -14.05 17.81 17.31
CA ALA A 87 -12.77 17.11 17.39
C ALA A 87 -12.33 16.89 18.85
N LEU A 88 -12.73 17.80 19.76
CA LEU A 88 -12.48 17.71 21.20
C LEU A 88 -13.43 16.72 21.91
N GLU A 89 -14.46 16.22 21.22
CA GLU A 89 -15.33 15.13 21.68
C GLU A 89 -14.60 13.77 21.57
N THR A 90 -13.53 13.63 22.34
CA THR A 90 -12.77 12.39 22.49
C THR A 90 -12.18 12.30 23.89
N ARG A 91 -12.09 11.07 24.41
CA ARG A 91 -11.40 10.79 25.69
C ARG A 91 -9.90 10.58 25.52
N TYR A 92 -9.40 10.63 24.29
CA TYR A 92 -8.03 10.26 23.96
C TYR A 92 -7.13 11.48 23.78
N SER A 93 -5.91 11.37 24.26
CA SER A 93 -4.81 12.27 23.98
C SER A 93 -3.74 11.55 23.15
N PRO A 94 -2.69 12.22 22.66
CA PRO A 94 -1.56 11.55 22.00
C PRO A 94 -0.85 10.51 22.89
N LEU A 95 -1.08 10.54 24.21
CA LEU A 95 -0.54 9.59 25.20
C LEU A 95 -1.43 8.36 25.42
N THR A 96 -2.71 8.40 25.04
CA THR A 96 -3.70 7.37 25.37
C THR A 96 -4.43 6.80 24.15
N LEU A 97 -4.33 7.42 22.97
CA LEU A 97 -4.88 6.90 21.72
C LEU A 97 -4.24 5.54 21.35
N PRO A 98 -5.02 4.45 21.21
CA PRO A 98 -4.48 3.14 20.85
C PRO A 98 -3.87 3.13 19.44
N GLN A 99 -2.59 2.79 19.36
CA GLN A 99 -1.83 2.60 18.13
C GLN A 99 -1.65 1.09 17.91
N ILE A 100 -2.52 0.50 17.09
CA ILE A 100 -2.50 -0.94 16.77
C ILE A 100 -1.47 -1.16 15.66
N ILE A 101 -0.35 -1.84 15.94
CA ILE A 101 0.75 -2.01 14.98
C ILE A 101 0.77 -3.45 14.49
N ILE A 102 0.32 -3.69 13.26
CA ILE A 102 0.21 -5.02 12.65
C ILE A 102 1.49 -5.31 11.84
N VAL A 103 2.19 -6.36 12.24
CA VAL A 103 3.44 -6.83 11.64
C VAL A 103 3.19 -8.22 11.01
N PRO A 104 2.69 -8.30 9.76
CA PRO A 104 2.58 -9.55 9.01
C PRO A 104 3.95 -10.18 8.78
N SER A 105 4.05 -11.47 9.11
CA SER A 105 5.28 -12.27 9.06
C SER A 105 5.02 -13.65 8.47
N TYR A 106 5.79 -14.02 7.46
CA TYR A 106 5.88 -15.38 6.93
C TYR A 106 7.33 -15.69 6.53
N LYS A 107 7.94 -16.67 7.22
CA LYS A 107 9.34 -17.10 7.05
C LYS A 107 10.40 -16.03 7.33
N GLU A 108 10.01 -14.91 7.95
CA GLU A 108 10.94 -13.90 8.45
C GLU A 108 11.74 -14.43 9.64
N THR A 109 13.02 -14.08 9.72
CA THR A 109 13.89 -14.61 10.78
C THR A 109 13.55 -14.02 12.15
N MET A 110 13.89 -14.78 13.19
CA MET A 110 13.84 -14.30 14.57
C MET A 110 14.63 -13.00 14.76
N SER A 111 15.78 -12.84 14.08
CA SER A 111 16.60 -11.62 14.15
C SER A 111 15.93 -10.39 13.55
N THR A 112 15.29 -10.52 12.39
CA THR A 112 14.57 -9.41 11.74
C THR A 112 13.39 -8.97 12.59
N LEU A 113 12.56 -9.91 13.07
CA LEU A 113 11.42 -9.61 13.93
C LEU A 113 11.84 -8.97 15.26
N ARG A 114 12.83 -9.56 15.96
CA ARG A 114 13.39 -9.00 17.20
C ARG A 114 13.91 -7.58 17.00
N GLN A 115 14.59 -7.32 15.88
CA GLN A 115 15.12 -5.98 15.60
C GLN A 115 14.00 -4.95 15.43
N THR A 116 12.97 -5.27 14.65
CA THR A 116 11.83 -4.37 14.43
C THR A 116 11.05 -4.11 15.72
N LEU A 117 10.86 -5.15 16.55
CA LEU A 117 10.28 -4.99 17.90
C LEU A 117 11.18 -4.16 18.83
N ALA A 118 12.51 -4.34 18.80
CA ALA A 118 13.44 -3.56 19.60
C ALA A 118 13.44 -2.07 19.24
N ILE A 119 13.26 -1.72 17.96
CA ILE A 119 13.07 -0.33 17.51
C ILE A 119 11.76 0.20 18.09
N LEU A 120 10.62 -0.46 17.86
CA LEU A 120 9.32 -0.01 18.39
C LEU A 120 9.32 0.10 19.92
N ALA A 121 9.93 -0.86 20.63
CA ALA A 121 10.06 -0.91 22.10
C ALA A 121 10.98 0.17 22.67
N SER A 122 11.71 0.90 21.84
CA SER A 122 12.54 2.04 22.23
C SER A 122 11.81 3.38 22.13
N HIS A 123 10.60 3.43 21.56
CA HIS A 123 9.85 4.67 21.43
C HIS A 123 9.25 5.10 22.78
N PRO A 124 9.28 6.40 23.17
CA PRO A 124 8.76 6.86 24.46
C PRO A 124 7.29 6.49 24.73
N LEU A 125 6.46 6.43 23.69
CA LEU A 125 5.02 6.16 23.80
C LEU A 125 4.66 4.66 23.68
N ALA A 126 5.64 3.78 23.49
CA ALA A 126 5.41 2.34 23.32
C ALA A 126 4.62 1.68 24.46
N PRO A 127 4.99 1.82 25.75
CA PRO A 127 4.26 1.21 26.86
C PRO A 127 2.87 1.84 27.11
N HIS A 128 2.60 3.03 26.55
CA HIS A 128 1.37 3.79 26.81
C HIS A 128 0.32 3.66 25.69
N THR A 129 0.75 3.41 24.45
CA THR A 129 -0.14 3.46 23.27
C THR A 129 -0.03 2.26 22.33
N TYR A 130 1.10 1.55 22.28
CA TYR A 130 1.34 0.57 21.22
C TYR A 130 0.73 -0.79 21.56
N LYS A 131 -0.18 -1.23 20.70
CA LYS A 131 -0.77 -2.59 20.72
C LYS A 131 -0.24 -3.37 19.53
N VAL A 132 0.89 -4.06 19.71
CA VAL A 132 1.62 -4.72 18.63
C VAL A 132 0.98 -6.08 18.33
N CYS A 133 0.65 -6.34 17.06
CA CYS A 133 0.15 -7.63 16.60
C CYS A 133 1.18 -8.30 15.69
N LEU A 134 1.84 -9.33 16.21
CA LEU A 134 2.64 -10.27 15.43
C LEU A 134 1.70 -11.19 14.66
N ALA A 135 1.50 -10.88 13.39
CA ALA A 135 0.57 -11.57 12.50
C ALA A 135 1.29 -12.69 11.76
N MET A 136 1.18 -13.90 12.28
CA MET A 136 1.89 -15.10 11.80
C MET A 136 0.98 -15.96 10.93
N GLU A 137 1.53 -16.79 10.03
CA GLU A 137 0.73 -17.78 9.29
C GLU A 137 0.89 -19.20 9.85
N GLN A 138 -0.21 -19.97 9.91
CA GLN A 138 -0.19 -21.41 10.23
C GLN A 138 0.66 -22.21 9.22
N ARG A 139 0.82 -21.68 8.00
CA ARG A 139 1.62 -22.26 6.90
C ARG A 139 3.13 -22.18 7.13
N GLU A 140 3.59 -21.47 8.16
CA GLU A 140 4.99 -21.47 8.59
C GLU A 140 5.16 -22.43 9.79
N GLU A 141 6.06 -23.41 9.64
CA GLU A 141 6.42 -24.32 10.71
C GLU A 141 7.04 -23.58 11.89
N GLY A 142 6.61 -23.89 13.12
CA GLY A 142 7.10 -23.25 14.33
C GLY A 142 6.64 -21.79 14.53
N ALA A 143 5.83 -21.21 13.62
CA ALA A 143 5.43 -19.81 13.66
C ALA A 143 4.78 -19.38 15.00
N ARG A 144 3.94 -20.25 15.59
CA ARG A 144 3.33 -20.01 16.91
C ARG A 144 4.39 -19.84 18.01
N ARG A 145 5.35 -20.76 18.10
CA ARG A 145 6.45 -20.71 19.09
C ARG A 145 7.32 -19.47 18.86
N LYS A 146 7.65 -19.16 17.60
CA LYS A 146 8.43 -17.97 17.23
C LYS A 146 7.75 -16.67 17.67
N GLY A 147 6.44 -16.55 17.42
CA GLY A 147 5.63 -15.41 17.85
C GLY A 147 5.52 -15.32 19.38
N GLN A 148 5.26 -16.44 20.06
CA GLN A 148 5.16 -16.50 21.53
C GLN A 148 6.46 -16.06 22.22
N GLN A 149 7.61 -16.57 21.78
CA GLN A 149 8.92 -16.17 22.33
C GLN A 149 9.17 -14.66 22.21
N LEU A 150 8.79 -14.04 21.08
CA LEU A 150 8.91 -12.60 20.90
C LEU A 150 7.88 -11.81 21.72
N ALA A 151 6.65 -12.32 21.86
CA ALA A 151 5.64 -11.69 22.71
C ALA A 151 6.06 -11.70 24.19
N GLU A 152 6.63 -12.82 24.67
CA GLU A 152 7.21 -12.93 26.02
C GLU A 152 8.41 -11.99 26.22
N GLU A 153 9.32 -11.92 25.25
CA GLU A 153 10.51 -11.06 25.27
C GLU A 153 10.15 -9.57 25.37
N PHE A 154 9.07 -9.14 24.72
CA PHE A 154 8.68 -7.73 24.63
C PHE A 154 7.42 -7.34 25.42
N ALA A 155 6.80 -8.26 26.18
CA ALA A 155 5.53 -8.03 26.88
C ALA A 155 5.51 -6.76 27.75
N ALA A 156 6.59 -6.49 28.48
CA ALA A 156 6.70 -5.32 29.38
C ALA A 156 7.12 -4.02 28.66
N ARG A 157 7.19 -3.99 27.32
CA ARG A 157 7.67 -2.85 26.52
C ARG A 157 6.58 -2.14 25.72
N PHE A 158 5.41 -2.75 25.63
CA PHE A 158 4.25 -2.27 24.86
C PHE A 158 3.02 -2.22 25.76
N LEU A 159 2.01 -1.42 25.40
CA LEU A 159 0.71 -1.45 26.06
C LEU A 159 0.04 -2.83 25.91
N ASP A 160 0.22 -3.46 24.76
CA ASP A 160 -0.16 -4.85 24.49
C ASP A 160 0.76 -5.46 23.41
N ILE A 161 1.03 -6.76 23.49
CA ILE A 161 1.58 -7.52 22.37
C ILE A 161 0.78 -8.82 22.19
N THR A 162 0.19 -8.95 21.00
CA THR A 162 -0.66 -10.08 20.58
C THR A 162 0.05 -10.88 19.50
N VAL A 163 -0.07 -12.22 19.55
CA VAL A 163 0.28 -13.10 18.43
C VAL A 163 -1.01 -13.61 17.80
N THR A 164 -1.20 -13.37 16.51
CA THR A 164 -2.29 -13.99 15.74
C THR A 164 -1.73 -15.03 14.77
N ILE A 165 -2.52 -16.07 14.49
CA ILE A 165 -2.19 -17.12 13.52
C ILE A 165 -3.27 -17.12 12.43
N HIS A 166 -2.93 -16.69 11.21
CA HIS A 166 -3.82 -16.84 10.04
C HIS A 166 -3.96 -18.32 9.67
N PRO A 167 -5.18 -18.88 9.60
CA PRO A 167 -5.41 -20.27 9.23
C PRO A 167 -4.96 -20.61 7.81
N GLY A 168 -4.55 -21.86 7.61
CA GLY A 168 -4.03 -22.37 6.35
C GLY A 168 -5.07 -22.52 5.23
N ASP A 169 -6.34 -22.63 5.61
CA ASP A 169 -7.38 -23.41 4.95
C ASP A 169 -8.71 -22.65 4.73
N ILE A 170 -8.73 -21.33 4.91
CA ILE A 170 -9.93 -20.50 4.67
C ILE A 170 -10.31 -20.56 3.18
N PRO A 171 -11.54 -20.99 2.82
CA PRO A 171 -11.98 -21.05 1.43
C PRO A 171 -11.89 -19.70 0.70
N ASP A 172 -11.50 -19.75 -0.58
CA ASP A 172 -11.34 -18.61 -1.49
C ASP A 172 -10.34 -17.49 -1.07
N GLU A 173 -9.65 -17.61 0.08
CA GLU A 173 -8.53 -16.72 0.43
C GLU A 173 -7.22 -17.15 -0.24
N VAL A 174 -6.47 -16.18 -0.77
CA VAL A 174 -5.14 -16.39 -1.34
C VAL A 174 -4.08 -16.22 -0.24
N PRO A 175 -3.14 -17.17 -0.07
CA PRO A 175 -2.05 -17.02 0.91
C PRO A 175 -1.18 -15.78 0.66
N GLY A 176 -0.82 -15.06 1.72
CA GLY A 176 0.07 -13.90 1.67
C GLY A 176 -0.34 -12.74 2.58
N LYS A 177 0.40 -11.63 2.47
CA LYS A 177 0.31 -10.45 3.35
C LYS A 177 -1.12 -9.93 3.53
N GLY A 178 -1.88 -9.75 2.44
CA GLY A 178 -3.25 -9.21 2.50
C GLY A 178 -4.19 -10.02 3.39
N SER A 179 -4.19 -11.35 3.26
CA SER A 179 -5.07 -12.26 4.02
C SER A 179 -4.64 -12.37 5.48
N ASN A 180 -3.33 -12.42 5.75
CA ASN A 180 -2.79 -12.39 7.11
C ASN A 180 -3.11 -11.06 7.81
N THR A 181 -2.94 -9.92 7.14
CA THR A 181 -3.35 -8.60 7.65
C THR A 181 -4.88 -8.50 7.84
N ARG A 182 -5.70 -9.05 6.93
CA ARG A 182 -7.18 -9.12 7.09
C ARG A 182 -7.56 -9.79 8.40
N TRP A 183 -6.94 -10.95 8.66
CA TRP A 183 -7.18 -11.76 9.85
C TRP A 183 -6.75 -11.02 11.13
N ALA A 184 -5.50 -10.57 11.17
CA ALA A 184 -4.91 -9.88 12.32
C ALA A 184 -5.64 -8.57 12.66
N ALA A 185 -5.98 -7.76 11.65
CA ALA A 185 -6.69 -6.50 11.88
C ALA A 185 -8.11 -6.72 12.41
N ARG A 186 -8.82 -7.74 11.90
CA ARG A 186 -10.15 -8.10 12.42
C ARG A 186 -10.08 -8.63 13.84
N TRP A 187 -9.10 -9.48 14.15
CA TRP A 187 -8.86 -9.98 15.50
C TRP A 187 -8.62 -8.82 16.49
N MET A 188 -7.69 -7.92 16.16
CA MET A 188 -7.40 -6.75 17.01
C MET A 188 -8.62 -5.83 17.15
N ALA A 189 -9.34 -5.52 16.06
CA ALA A 189 -10.54 -4.68 16.14
C ALA A 189 -11.62 -5.28 17.06
N GLU A 190 -11.95 -6.56 16.90
CA GLU A 190 -12.99 -7.16 17.75
C GLU A 190 -12.54 -7.33 19.20
N ARG A 191 -11.26 -7.62 19.47
CA ARG A 191 -10.71 -7.64 20.85
C ARG A 191 -10.82 -6.26 21.51
N GLU A 192 -10.46 -5.19 20.81
CA GLU A 192 -10.58 -3.82 21.31
C GLU A 192 -12.04 -3.42 21.54
N MET A 193 -12.95 -3.80 20.63
CA MET A 193 -14.37 -3.51 20.79
C MET A 193 -15.03 -4.30 21.93
N MET A 194 -14.61 -5.55 22.16
CA MET A 194 -15.10 -6.35 23.28
C MET A 194 -14.65 -5.77 24.63
N GLY A 195 -13.34 -5.49 24.79
CA GLY A 195 -12.82 -4.98 26.06
C GLY A 195 -13.44 -3.64 26.51
N GLN A 196 -13.89 -2.79 25.57
CA GLN A 196 -14.57 -1.54 25.93
C GLN A 196 -16.02 -1.74 26.38
N LEU A 197 -16.69 -2.82 25.96
CA LEU A 197 -18.03 -3.16 26.45
C LEU A 197 -17.96 -3.58 27.92
N ASP A 198 -16.99 -4.41 28.28
CA ASP A 198 -16.79 -4.89 29.66
C ASP A 198 -16.56 -3.70 30.63
N HIS A 199 -15.68 -2.75 30.29
CA HIS A 199 -15.45 -1.54 31.08
C HIS A 199 -16.64 -0.57 31.10
N SER A 200 -17.42 -0.47 30.01
CA SER A 200 -18.62 0.40 30.02
C SER A 200 -19.71 -0.08 30.98
N GLN A 201 -19.77 -1.40 31.25
CA GLN A 201 -20.70 -1.96 32.23
C GLN A 201 -20.26 -1.70 33.68
N THR A 202 -18.96 -1.58 33.96
CA THR A 202 -18.46 -1.28 35.31
C THR A 202 -18.54 0.20 35.66
N ASP A 203 -18.28 1.09 34.70
CA ASP A 203 -18.06 2.52 34.98
C ASP A 203 -19.32 3.38 34.72
N GLY A 204 -20.44 2.75 34.31
CA GLY A 204 -21.72 3.44 34.06
C GLY A 204 -21.70 4.45 32.91
N THR A 205 -20.62 4.51 32.14
CA THR A 205 -20.49 5.39 30.98
C THR A 205 -21.22 4.77 29.79
N PRO A 206 -22.06 5.53 29.06
CA PRO A 206 -22.75 4.97 27.89
C PRO A 206 -21.71 4.56 26.85
N ALA A 207 -21.80 3.31 26.40
CA ALA A 207 -20.93 2.75 25.37
C ALA A 207 -21.12 3.51 24.04
N SER A 208 -20.34 4.58 23.84
CA SER A 208 -20.21 5.24 22.55
C SER A 208 -19.67 4.20 21.56
N GLY A 209 -20.52 3.78 20.60
CA GLY A 209 -20.26 2.62 19.74
C GLY A 209 -19.08 2.75 18.77
N ASN A 210 -18.33 3.85 18.84
CA ASN A 210 -17.16 4.14 18.03
C ASN A 210 -15.89 4.03 18.89
N VAL A 211 -15.22 2.88 18.79
CA VAL A 211 -13.88 2.73 19.36
C VAL A 211 -12.87 3.46 18.50
N GLU A 212 -12.21 4.46 19.07
CA GLU A 212 -11.16 5.22 18.38
C GLU A 212 -9.80 4.54 18.56
N ALA A 213 -9.19 4.17 17.44
CA ALA A 213 -7.84 3.64 17.35
C ALA A 213 -7.30 3.89 15.95
N VAL A 214 -5.98 3.90 15.80
CA VAL A 214 -5.31 3.92 14.51
C VAL A 214 -4.53 2.63 14.32
N MET A 215 -4.74 1.98 13.17
CA MET A 215 -4.06 0.74 12.78
C MET A 215 -2.91 1.08 11.83
N THR A 216 -1.68 0.72 12.18
CA THR A 216 -0.49 0.83 11.32
C THR A 216 -0.12 -0.54 10.80
N ILE A 217 0.05 -0.66 9.48
CA ILE A 217 0.43 -1.89 8.79
C ILE A 217 1.85 -1.65 8.27
N MET A 218 2.76 -2.57 8.60
CA MET A 218 4.17 -2.45 8.23
C MET A 218 4.79 -3.81 7.95
N ASP A 219 5.67 -3.88 6.94
CA ASP A 219 6.46 -5.09 6.70
C ASP A 219 7.39 -5.37 7.91
N ALA A 220 7.68 -6.65 8.16
CA ALA A 220 8.53 -7.11 9.27
C ALA A 220 9.95 -6.52 9.32
N ASP A 221 10.46 -5.96 8.22
CA ASP A 221 11.75 -5.29 8.08
C ASP A 221 11.63 -3.77 7.85
N THR A 222 10.43 -3.20 7.93
CA THR A 222 10.25 -1.74 7.95
C THR A 222 10.54 -1.21 9.35
N ALA A 223 11.17 -0.04 9.43
CA ALA A 223 11.39 0.67 10.69
C ALA A 223 10.79 2.09 10.63
N PHE A 224 10.04 2.44 11.67
CA PHE A 224 9.55 3.79 11.92
C PHE A 224 10.34 4.43 13.06
N ALA A 225 10.37 5.76 13.09
CA ALA A 225 10.79 6.52 14.25
C ALA A 225 9.57 6.92 15.09
N ALA A 226 9.77 7.27 16.37
CA ALA A 226 8.68 7.63 17.28
C ALA A 226 7.83 8.83 16.79
N ASP A 227 8.46 9.79 16.09
CA ASP A 227 7.81 10.97 15.49
C ASP A 227 6.65 10.62 14.54
N TYR A 228 6.70 9.47 13.85
CA TYR A 228 5.64 8.98 12.98
C TYR A 228 4.33 8.78 13.75
N PHE A 229 4.37 7.99 14.82
CA PHE A 229 3.19 7.63 15.61
C PHE A 229 2.62 8.82 16.38
N LEU A 230 3.49 9.69 16.90
CA LEU A 230 3.07 10.94 17.55
C LEU A 230 2.37 11.87 16.53
N ALA A 231 2.97 12.08 15.36
CA ALA A 231 2.36 12.90 14.31
C ALA A 231 1.03 12.33 13.80
N VAL A 232 0.91 11.00 13.66
CA VAL A 232 -0.35 10.32 13.35
C VAL A 232 -1.41 10.58 14.41
N ALA A 233 -1.09 10.39 15.70
CA ALA A 233 -2.04 10.61 16.79
C ALA A 233 -2.51 12.07 16.85
N VAL A 234 -1.59 13.02 16.75
CA VAL A 234 -1.91 14.46 16.76
C VAL A 234 -2.77 14.86 15.56
N ARG A 235 -2.45 14.38 14.35
CA ARG A 235 -3.26 14.64 13.15
C ARG A 235 -4.65 14.02 13.23
N TYR A 236 -4.76 12.82 13.79
CA TYR A 236 -6.04 12.16 14.03
C TYR A 236 -6.89 12.97 15.02
N LEU A 237 -6.38 13.24 16.22
CA LEU A 237 -7.14 13.87 17.31
C LEU A 237 -7.58 15.32 17.02
N LEU A 238 -6.81 16.09 16.25
CA LEU A 238 -7.20 17.43 15.82
C LEU A 238 -8.24 17.45 14.68
N THR A 239 -8.65 16.29 14.18
CA THR A 239 -9.61 16.15 13.08
C THR A 239 -11.02 15.83 13.61
N PRO A 240 -12.11 16.39 13.06
CA PRO A 240 -13.48 16.05 13.48
C PRO A 240 -13.85 14.56 13.27
N PRO A 241 -14.72 13.96 14.11
CA PRO A 241 -15.11 12.54 14.06
C PRO A 241 -15.55 12.05 12.68
N GLU A 242 -16.34 12.87 11.98
CA GLU A 242 -16.86 12.64 10.62
C GLU A 242 -15.77 12.46 9.56
N THR A 243 -14.59 13.04 9.78
CA THR A 243 -13.42 12.87 8.91
C THR A 243 -12.48 11.81 9.48
N ARG A 244 -12.31 11.73 10.82
CA ARG A 244 -11.53 10.68 11.51
C ARG A 244 -11.94 9.27 11.07
N CYS A 245 -13.24 9.01 10.89
CA CYS A 245 -13.74 7.71 10.44
C CYS A 245 -13.43 7.37 8.96
N HIS A 246 -12.78 8.28 8.22
CA HIS A 246 -12.30 8.09 6.85
C HIS A 246 -10.80 8.44 6.67
N MET A 247 -10.00 8.46 7.74
CA MET A 247 -8.58 8.82 7.67
C MET A 247 -7.65 7.65 7.28
N MET A 248 -6.66 7.98 6.45
CA MET A 248 -5.46 7.17 6.17
C MET A 248 -4.21 8.06 6.26
N PHE A 249 -3.08 7.49 6.68
CA PHE A 249 -1.82 8.19 6.90
C PHE A 249 -0.69 7.50 6.13
N VAL A 250 -0.07 8.22 5.19
CA VAL A 250 0.93 7.67 4.29
C VAL A 250 2.33 8.22 4.62
N PRO A 251 3.29 7.36 5.00
CA PRO A 251 4.69 7.73 5.08
C PRO A 251 5.36 7.71 3.69
N PRO A 252 6.36 8.57 3.48
CA PRO A 252 7.37 8.35 2.45
C PRO A 252 8.16 7.07 2.73
N ILE A 253 8.38 6.21 1.72
CA ILE A 253 9.29 5.06 1.84
C ILE A 253 10.73 5.45 1.49
N LEU A 254 11.71 4.96 2.23
CA LEU A 254 13.12 5.21 1.97
C LEU A 254 13.96 3.94 2.18
N PHE A 255 14.66 3.50 1.13
CA PHE A 255 15.57 2.36 1.19
C PHE A 255 16.93 2.80 1.75
N ASP A 256 17.01 3.12 3.05
CA ASP A 256 18.19 3.71 3.70
C ASP A 256 18.95 2.75 4.62
N ARG A 257 18.62 1.45 4.63
CA ARG A 257 19.24 0.48 5.56
C ARG A 257 20.51 -0.18 5.00
N ASN A 258 20.36 -1.02 3.98
CA ASN A 258 21.38 -1.93 3.44
C ASN A 258 21.80 -1.61 1.99
N GLN A 259 21.78 -0.34 1.55
CA GLN A 259 22.17 0.03 0.18
C GLN A 259 23.57 -0.48 -0.19
N ALA A 260 24.50 -0.49 0.76
CA ALA A 260 25.86 -0.98 0.58
C ALA A 260 25.94 -2.47 0.21
N ASP A 261 24.96 -3.26 0.65
CA ASP A 261 24.93 -4.72 0.51
C ASP A 261 24.29 -5.19 -0.81
N VAL A 262 23.83 -4.28 -1.65
CA VAL A 262 23.21 -4.57 -2.96
C VAL A 262 23.96 -3.90 -4.12
N PRO A 263 23.98 -4.52 -5.31
CA PRO A 263 24.61 -3.94 -6.49
C PRO A 263 23.90 -2.67 -6.96
N ALA A 264 24.64 -1.78 -7.64
CA ALA A 264 24.15 -0.48 -8.08
C ALA A 264 22.84 -0.54 -8.90
N VAL A 265 22.64 -1.60 -9.68
CA VAL A 265 21.41 -1.81 -10.46
C VAL A 265 20.19 -2.06 -9.55
N THR A 266 20.30 -2.93 -8.54
CA THR A 266 19.25 -3.14 -7.54
C THR A 266 18.99 -1.84 -6.76
N ARG A 267 20.06 -1.19 -6.29
CA ARG A 267 20.00 0.06 -5.52
C ARG A 267 19.29 1.18 -6.28
N VAL A 268 19.63 1.42 -7.55
CA VAL A 268 19.01 2.48 -8.34
C VAL A 268 17.56 2.16 -8.71
N THR A 269 17.21 0.88 -8.88
CA THR A 269 15.81 0.46 -9.07
C THR A 269 14.95 0.86 -7.86
N ASP A 270 15.46 0.66 -6.65
CA ASP A 270 14.75 0.98 -5.42
C ASP A 270 14.75 2.48 -5.10
N ILE A 271 15.81 3.21 -5.49
CA ILE A 271 15.80 4.67 -5.52
C ILE A 271 14.72 5.18 -6.47
N MET A 272 14.59 4.63 -7.68
CA MET A 272 13.54 5.00 -8.63
C MET A 272 12.13 4.68 -8.08
N TRP A 273 11.95 3.51 -7.44
CA TRP A 273 10.68 3.11 -6.82
C TRP A 273 10.28 4.06 -5.68
N SER A 274 11.18 4.31 -4.72
CA SER A 274 10.93 5.26 -3.63
C SER A 274 10.71 6.68 -4.15
N THR A 275 11.51 7.15 -5.12
CA THR A 275 11.33 8.45 -5.77
C THR A 275 9.93 8.60 -6.38
N ALA A 276 9.42 7.58 -7.09
CA ALA A 276 8.09 7.61 -7.67
C ALA A 276 7.00 7.78 -6.59
N GLY A 277 7.07 6.99 -5.52
CA GLY A 277 6.16 7.09 -4.36
C GLY A 277 6.23 8.46 -3.65
N ILE A 278 7.42 8.87 -3.21
CA ILE A 278 7.65 10.15 -2.51
C ILE A 278 7.15 11.33 -3.37
N SER A 279 7.40 11.32 -4.68
CA SER A 279 6.96 12.39 -5.60
C SER A 279 5.45 12.46 -5.80
N GLY A 280 4.68 11.45 -5.39
CA GLY A 280 3.22 11.40 -5.48
C GLY A 280 2.49 11.96 -4.25
N ILE A 281 3.16 11.99 -3.09
CA ILE A 281 2.54 12.25 -1.78
C ILE A 281 2.84 13.65 -1.21
N TYR A 282 3.17 14.62 -2.07
CA TYR A 282 3.57 15.97 -1.66
C TYR A 282 2.45 16.79 -0.97
N PRO A 283 2.80 17.87 -0.23
CA PRO A 283 1.81 18.76 0.39
C PRO A 283 0.91 19.40 -0.66
N GLY A 284 -0.40 19.15 -0.57
CA GLY A 284 -1.38 19.58 -1.57
C GLY A 284 -1.69 18.57 -2.69
N SER A 285 -1.03 17.42 -2.75
CA SER A 285 -1.47 16.33 -3.65
C SER A 285 -2.90 15.88 -3.30
N THR A 286 -3.77 15.72 -4.30
CA THR A 286 -5.15 15.26 -4.10
C THR A 286 -5.22 13.77 -3.74
N ILE A 287 -4.28 12.97 -4.24
CA ILE A 287 -4.24 11.51 -4.13
C ILE A 287 -2.88 11.09 -3.59
N ARG A 288 -2.89 10.36 -2.48
CA ARG A 288 -1.70 9.85 -1.78
C ARG A 288 -1.85 8.33 -1.67
N ILE A 289 -1.21 7.60 -2.56
CA ILE A 289 -1.26 6.13 -2.56
C ILE A 289 -0.18 5.64 -1.57
N PRO A 290 -0.51 4.79 -0.59
CA PRO A 290 0.49 4.16 0.29
C PRO A 290 1.44 3.24 -0.49
N THR A 291 2.55 2.89 0.11
CA THR A 291 3.47 1.88 -0.45
C THR A 291 4.16 1.14 0.70
N SER A 292 4.00 -0.18 0.77
CA SER A 292 4.49 -1.13 1.78
C SER A 292 4.02 -0.91 3.23
N ALA A 293 4.01 0.33 3.74
CA ALA A 293 3.57 0.67 5.09
C ALA A 293 2.71 1.94 5.13
N TYR A 294 1.71 1.95 6.02
CA TYR A 294 0.77 3.06 6.21
C TYR A 294 -0.07 2.87 7.49
N SER A 295 -0.76 3.92 7.94
CA SER A 295 -1.79 3.80 8.98
C SER A 295 -3.19 4.12 8.44
N ILE A 296 -4.22 3.59 9.09
CA ILE A 296 -5.62 3.78 8.76
C ILE A 296 -6.43 3.87 10.06
N SER A 297 -7.48 4.69 10.11
CA SER A 297 -8.34 4.68 11.30
C SER A 297 -9.10 3.34 11.40
N MET A 298 -9.24 2.82 12.61
CA MET A 298 -9.93 1.53 12.81
C MET A 298 -11.38 1.58 12.33
N ALA A 299 -12.04 2.73 12.49
CA ALA A 299 -13.38 2.98 11.95
C ALA A 299 -13.44 2.84 10.41
N LEU A 300 -12.43 3.34 9.68
CA LEU A 300 -12.36 3.14 8.23
C LEU A 300 -12.11 1.66 7.87
N ALA A 301 -11.19 1.00 8.58
CA ALA A 301 -10.91 -0.43 8.37
C ALA A 301 -12.18 -1.29 8.59
N ILE A 302 -12.94 -1.04 9.67
CA ILE A 302 -14.22 -1.71 9.93
C ILE A 302 -15.24 -1.39 8.81
N LYS A 303 -15.38 -0.12 8.42
CA LYS A 303 -16.33 0.32 7.39
C LYS A 303 -16.13 -0.41 6.06
N VAL A 304 -14.89 -0.60 5.62
CA VAL A 304 -14.57 -1.23 4.32
C VAL A 304 -14.37 -2.75 4.39
N GLY A 305 -14.56 -3.36 5.55
CA GLY A 305 -14.47 -4.82 5.75
C GLY A 305 -13.05 -5.36 5.87
N PHE A 306 -12.12 -4.59 6.43
CA PHE A 306 -10.70 -4.91 6.56
C PHE A 306 -10.03 -5.05 5.18
N TRP A 307 -9.09 -5.97 4.99
CA TRP A 307 -8.40 -6.19 3.71
C TRP A 307 -9.17 -7.20 2.85
N ASP A 308 -8.97 -7.13 1.53
CA ASP A 308 -9.49 -8.16 0.62
C ASP A 308 -8.46 -9.27 0.50
N ALA A 309 -8.89 -10.53 0.67
CA ALA A 309 -8.04 -11.72 0.64
C ALA A 309 -8.10 -12.47 -0.71
N GLY A 310 -8.82 -11.92 -1.69
CA GLY A 310 -9.03 -12.55 -2.99
C GLY A 310 -7.85 -12.38 -3.96
N PRO A 311 -7.81 -13.14 -5.08
CA PRO A 311 -6.71 -13.15 -6.05
C PRO A 311 -6.49 -11.82 -6.81
N GLN A 312 -7.37 -10.84 -6.63
CA GLN A 312 -7.28 -9.53 -7.27
C GLN A 312 -6.56 -8.49 -6.40
N ALA A 313 -6.36 -8.76 -5.11
CA ALA A 313 -5.85 -7.82 -4.10
C ALA A 313 -4.37 -8.10 -3.73
N ILE A 314 -3.51 -8.29 -4.74
CA ILE A 314 -2.12 -8.75 -4.56
C ILE A 314 -1.22 -7.68 -3.92
N GLY A 315 -1.37 -6.41 -4.34
CA GLY A 315 -0.75 -5.25 -3.70
C GLY A 315 -1.69 -4.68 -2.64
N GLU A 316 -1.61 -5.20 -1.41
CA GLU A 316 -2.64 -4.95 -0.40
C GLU A 316 -2.78 -3.48 0.00
N ASP A 317 -1.68 -2.74 -0.11
CA ASP A 317 -1.56 -1.32 0.22
C ASP A 317 -2.32 -0.41 -0.76
N MET A 318 -1.99 -0.47 -2.05
CA MET A 318 -2.68 0.27 -3.10
C MET A 318 -4.12 -0.22 -3.23
N HIS A 319 -4.37 -1.53 -3.16
CA HIS A 319 -5.71 -2.08 -3.22
C HIS A 319 -6.58 -1.58 -2.05
N MET A 320 -6.06 -1.55 -0.82
CA MET A 320 -6.79 -1.02 0.34
C MET A 320 -7.07 0.48 0.21
N PHE A 321 -6.13 1.28 -0.33
CA PHE A 321 -6.39 2.68 -0.65
C PHE A 321 -7.52 2.84 -1.68
N LEU A 322 -7.47 2.10 -2.79
CA LEU A 322 -8.47 2.16 -3.87
C LEU A 322 -9.84 1.71 -3.37
N LYS A 323 -9.92 0.57 -2.67
CA LYS A 323 -11.14 0.09 -2.03
C LYS A 323 -11.69 1.13 -1.05
N SER A 324 -10.85 1.71 -0.21
CA SER A 324 -11.27 2.76 0.72
C SER A 324 -11.81 4.00 0.01
N LEU A 325 -11.24 4.40 -1.13
CA LEU A 325 -11.74 5.53 -1.91
C LEU A 325 -13.13 5.25 -2.50
N PHE A 326 -13.34 4.07 -3.08
CA PHE A 326 -14.64 3.67 -3.63
C PHE A 326 -15.69 3.43 -2.54
N ASP A 327 -15.36 2.72 -1.46
CA ASP A 327 -16.29 2.38 -0.37
C ASP A 327 -16.64 3.61 0.51
N THR A 328 -15.82 4.67 0.49
CA THR A 328 -16.14 6.00 1.05
C THR A 328 -16.74 6.98 0.04
N LYS A 329 -17.06 6.54 -1.20
CA LYS A 329 -17.63 7.40 -2.26
C LYS A 329 -16.79 8.66 -2.57
N GLY A 330 -15.47 8.56 -2.42
CA GLY A 330 -14.53 9.68 -2.64
C GLY A 330 -14.31 10.59 -1.43
N HIS A 331 -14.79 10.22 -0.23
CA HIS A 331 -14.58 10.97 1.02
C HIS A 331 -13.37 10.51 1.85
N LEU A 332 -12.59 9.54 1.36
CA LEU A 332 -11.30 9.13 1.94
C LEU A 332 -10.38 10.35 2.15
N HIS A 333 -10.02 10.62 3.40
CA HIS A 333 -9.08 11.69 3.75
C HIS A 333 -7.69 11.08 3.99
N VAL A 334 -6.72 11.40 3.12
CA VAL A 334 -5.37 10.88 3.27
C VAL A 334 -4.40 11.99 3.64
N GLU A 335 -3.66 11.81 4.73
CA GLU A 335 -2.59 12.70 5.17
C GLU A 335 -1.22 12.10 4.86
N THR A 336 -0.24 12.94 4.52
CA THR A 336 1.16 12.50 4.40
C THR A 336 1.89 12.80 5.71
N ILE A 337 2.49 11.77 6.32
CA ILE A 337 3.32 11.91 7.52
C ILE A 337 4.79 11.84 7.09
N TYR A 338 5.47 12.98 7.01
CA TYR A 338 6.84 13.08 6.48
C TYR A 338 7.94 12.58 7.45
N SER A 339 7.61 11.63 8.33
CA SER A 339 8.57 10.71 8.95
C SER A 339 8.68 9.49 8.05
N PRO A 340 9.79 9.31 7.30
CA PRO A 340 9.89 8.21 6.36
C PRO A 340 9.97 6.84 7.04
N ALA A 341 9.31 5.87 6.42
CA ALA A 341 9.44 4.44 6.67
C ALA A 341 10.79 3.96 6.11
N SER A 342 11.68 3.53 6.99
CA SER A 342 13.02 3.02 6.67
C SER A 342 12.93 1.56 6.23
N GLN A 343 13.48 1.23 5.06
CA GLN A 343 13.32 -0.08 4.42
C GLN A 343 14.65 -0.67 3.94
N CYS A 344 14.68 -1.99 3.79
CA CYS A 344 15.78 -2.72 3.18
C CYS A 344 15.58 -2.93 1.67
N ASN A 345 16.65 -2.75 0.90
CA ASN A 345 16.78 -3.31 -0.44
C ASN A 345 16.73 -4.85 -0.36
N VAL A 346 16.15 -5.51 -1.36
CA VAL A 346 16.15 -6.98 -1.44
C VAL A 346 17.55 -7.50 -1.79
N VAL A 347 17.98 -8.54 -1.06
CA VAL A 347 19.26 -9.24 -1.20
C VAL A 347 19.00 -10.69 -1.62
N GLY A 348 19.91 -11.27 -2.38
CA GLY A 348 19.90 -12.66 -2.81
C GLY A 348 20.25 -13.67 -1.72
N SER A 349 20.51 -14.91 -2.14
CA SER A 349 20.85 -16.01 -1.23
C SER A 349 22.23 -15.84 -0.60
N LYS A 350 22.34 -16.04 0.72
CA LYS A 350 23.63 -16.05 1.44
C LYS A 350 24.65 -17.04 0.86
N SER A 351 24.20 -18.16 0.31
CA SER A 351 25.07 -19.14 -0.37
C SER A 351 25.72 -18.58 -1.63
N ALA A 352 25.04 -17.67 -2.34
CA ALA A 352 25.61 -17.00 -3.50
C ALA A 352 26.69 -15.97 -3.12
N ILE A 353 26.55 -15.29 -1.97
CA ILE A 353 27.59 -14.41 -1.40
C ILE A 353 28.86 -15.23 -1.11
N GLN A 354 28.71 -16.40 -0.49
CA GLN A 354 29.82 -17.33 -0.22
C GLN A 354 30.48 -17.90 -1.48
N SER A 355 29.74 -17.95 -2.59
CA SER A 355 30.22 -18.43 -3.91
C SER A 355 30.96 -17.36 -4.73
N GLY A 356 31.07 -16.12 -4.22
CA GLY A 356 31.82 -15.02 -4.84
C GLY A 356 30.95 -13.93 -5.47
N HIS A 357 31.59 -12.79 -5.78
CA HIS A 357 30.89 -11.55 -6.17
C HIS A 357 29.97 -11.68 -7.39
N ILE A 358 30.35 -12.46 -8.40
CA ILE A 358 29.54 -12.67 -9.61
C ILE A 358 28.27 -13.46 -9.28
N ALA A 359 28.39 -14.52 -8.46
CA ALA A 359 27.24 -15.30 -8.02
C ALA A 359 26.28 -14.46 -7.16
N SER A 360 26.81 -13.64 -6.25
CA SER A 360 26.01 -12.67 -5.48
C SER A 360 25.24 -11.73 -6.40
N PHE A 361 25.91 -11.07 -7.35
CA PHE A 361 25.29 -10.12 -8.28
C PHE A 361 24.06 -10.71 -9.00
N PHE A 362 24.19 -11.92 -9.57
CA PHE A 362 23.06 -12.57 -10.24
C PHE A 362 21.96 -13.01 -9.24
N SER A 363 22.34 -13.40 -8.03
CA SER A 363 21.39 -13.73 -6.95
C SER A 363 20.56 -12.52 -6.53
N ASP A 364 21.21 -11.37 -6.35
CA ASP A 364 20.58 -10.08 -6.00
C ASP A 364 19.66 -9.60 -7.13
N CYS A 365 20.13 -9.67 -8.39
CA CYS A 365 19.33 -9.34 -9.56
C CYS A 365 18.10 -10.26 -9.71
N ASN A 366 18.23 -11.57 -9.47
CA ASN A 366 17.08 -12.49 -9.47
C ASN A 366 16.11 -12.19 -8.33
N ALA A 367 16.59 -11.97 -7.10
CA ALA A 367 15.73 -11.60 -5.98
C ALA A 367 14.97 -10.29 -6.26
N ARG A 368 15.64 -9.31 -6.87
CA ARG A 368 15.02 -8.04 -7.28
C ARG A 368 14.02 -8.19 -8.43
N TRP A 369 14.27 -9.10 -9.38
CA TRP A 369 13.32 -9.49 -10.43
C TRP A 369 12.03 -10.06 -9.81
N GLN A 370 12.15 -11.03 -8.90
CA GLN A 370 10.98 -11.62 -8.23
C GLN A 370 10.17 -10.57 -7.46
N GLN A 371 10.83 -9.62 -6.78
CA GLN A 371 10.14 -8.50 -6.15
C GLN A 371 9.44 -7.59 -7.17
N ALA A 372 10.10 -7.24 -8.28
CA ALA A 372 9.52 -6.38 -9.32
C ALA A 372 8.27 -7.01 -9.95
N VAL A 373 8.32 -8.31 -10.27
CA VAL A 373 7.18 -9.06 -10.82
C VAL A 373 5.98 -8.98 -9.87
N ARG A 374 6.18 -9.18 -8.56
CA ARG A 374 5.11 -9.04 -7.54
C ARG A 374 4.51 -7.63 -7.51
N HIS A 375 5.34 -6.59 -7.58
CA HIS A 375 4.84 -5.21 -7.63
C HIS A 375 4.01 -4.95 -8.90
N MET A 376 4.44 -5.50 -10.05
CA MET A 376 3.76 -5.30 -11.34
C MET A 376 2.45 -6.10 -11.48
N TRP A 377 2.24 -7.14 -10.67
CA TRP A 377 0.92 -7.79 -10.54
C TRP A 377 -0.14 -6.87 -9.92
N GLY A 378 0.28 -5.80 -9.21
CA GLY A 378 -0.61 -4.70 -8.82
C GLY A 378 -1.29 -3.99 -9.99
N SER A 379 -0.87 -4.22 -11.25
CA SER A 379 -1.61 -3.74 -12.43
C SER A 379 -3.02 -4.35 -12.58
N LEU A 380 -3.36 -5.42 -11.85
CA LEU A 380 -4.74 -5.90 -11.70
C LEU A 380 -5.68 -4.83 -11.13
N ASP A 381 -5.17 -3.91 -10.30
CA ASP A 381 -5.97 -2.82 -9.73
C ASP A 381 -6.51 -1.85 -10.80
N THR A 382 -5.81 -1.70 -11.93
CA THR A 382 -6.33 -0.92 -13.08
C THR A 382 -7.65 -1.52 -13.58
N GLY A 383 -7.75 -2.85 -13.60
CA GLY A 383 -8.99 -3.57 -13.93
C GLY A 383 -10.05 -3.45 -12.83
N TYR A 384 -9.65 -3.51 -11.55
CA TYR A 384 -10.55 -3.31 -10.40
C TYR A 384 -11.21 -1.92 -10.42
N VAL A 385 -10.41 -0.85 -10.60
CA VAL A 385 -10.90 0.53 -10.67
C VAL A 385 -11.82 0.75 -11.87
N ALA A 386 -11.44 0.23 -13.05
CA ALA A 386 -12.30 0.28 -14.23
C ALA A 386 -13.64 -0.45 -13.99
N ASN A 387 -13.62 -1.63 -13.38
CA ASN A 387 -14.83 -2.40 -13.09
C ASN A 387 -15.75 -1.68 -12.08
N ARG A 388 -15.22 -1.22 -10.94
CA ARG A 388 -15.99 -0.45 -9.95
C ARG A 388 -16.62 0.80 -10.57
N PHE A 389 -15.89 1.52 -11.44
CA PHE A 389 -16.36 2.74 -12.08
C PHE A 389 -17.45 2.48 -13.13
N ILE A 390 -17.24 1.50 -14.03
CA ILE A 390 -18.22 1.15 -15.09
C ILE A 390 -19.50 0.56 -14.49
N SER A 391 -19.37 -0.33 -13.50
CA SER A 391 -20.50 -0.92 -12.78
C SER A 391 -21.17 0.04 -11.78
N LYS A 392 -20.64 1.26 -11.61
CA LYS A 392 -21.12 2.30 -10.68
C LYS A 392 -21.17 1.85 -9.20
N GLU A 393 -20.28 0.95 -8.81
CA GLU A 393 -20.18 0.38 -7.47
C GLU A 393 -19.49 1.37 -6.52
N PHE A 394 -20.19 2.43 -6.10
CA PHE A 394 -19.70 3.44 -5.16
C PHE A 394 -20.33 3.25 -3.76
N GLY A 395 -19.49 3.02 -2.75
CA GLY A 395 -19.90 2.57 -1.42
C GLY A 395 -19.74 1.06 -1.22
N VAL A 396 -19.99 0.61 0.01
CA VAL A 396 -20.06 -0.83 0.34
C VAL A 396 -21.40 -1.38 -0.14
N SER A 397 -21.39 -2.53 -0.82
CA SER A 397 -22.63 -3.21 -1.24
C SER A 397 -23.29 -3.94 -0.06
N ALA A 398 -24.61 -4.04 -0.07
CA ALA A 398 -25.37 -4.71 1.00
C ALA A 398 -24.91 -6.18 1.23
N SER A 399 -24.54 -6.90 0.15
CA SER A 399 -23.98 -8.25 0.25
C SER A 399 -22.65 -8.30 1.01
N ARG A 400 -21.72 -7.38 0.69
CA ARG A 400 -20.45 -7.24 1.43
C ARG A 400 -20.69 -6.80 2.87
N GLU A 401 -21.65 -5.92 3.12
CA GLU A 401 -21.98 -5.50 4.49
C GLU A 401 -22.45 -6.69 5.35
N ILE A 402 -23.30 -7.56 4.80
CA ILE A 402 -23.73 -8.81 5.47
C ILE A 402 -22.53 -9.74 5.69
N GLU A 403 -21.69 -9.97 4.68
CA GLU A 403 -20.47 -10.78 4.79
C GLU A 403 -19.54 -10.25 5.90
N HIS A 404 -19.27 -8.94 5.91
CA HIS A 404 -18.45 -8.29 6.93
C HIS A 404 -19.06 -8.48 8.34
N ARG A 405 -20.38 -8.33 8.49
CA ARG A 405 -21.06 -8.52 9.79
C ARG A 405 -20.96 -9.96 10.30
N LEU A 406 -21.20 -10.95 9.43
CA LEU A 406 -21.07 -12.38 9.76
C LEU A 406 -19.62 -12.71 10.17
N ALA A 407 -18.65 -12.30 9.37
CA ALA A 407 -17.23 -12.58 9.61
C ALA A 407 -16.68 -11.90 10.88
N ARG A 408 -17.32 -10.82 11.36
CA ARG A 408 -17.02 -10.19 12.65
C ARG A 408 -17.63 -10.96 13.82
N VAL A 409 -18.85 -11.48 13.70
CA VAL A 409 -19.46 -12.35 14.73
C VAL A 409 -18.65 -13.64 14.90
N GLU A 410 -18.25 -14.26 13.79
CA GLU A 410 -17.37 -15.44 13.80
C GLU A 410 -16.03 -15.13 14.50
N MET A 411 -15.41 -13.98 14.20
CA MET A 411 -14.17 -13.57 14.86
C MET A 411 -14.34 -13.37 16.38
N ARG A 412 -15.44 -12.77 16.83
CA ARG A 412 -15.75 -12.64 18.27
C ARG A 412 -15.86 -14.00 18.95
N GLN A 413 -16.58 -14.94 18.33
CA GLN A 413 -16.69 -16.29 18.88
C GLN A 413 -15.30 -16.94 19.01
N ARG A 414 -14.47 -16.88 17.96
CA ARG A 414 -13.09 -17.39 18.01
C ARG A 414 -12.22 -16.73 19.10
N ILE A 415 -12.41 -15.43 19.37
CA ILE A 415 -11.72 -14.73 20.47
C ILE A 415 -12.18 -15.25 21.84
N ILE A 416 -13.49 -15.49 22.01
CA ILE A 416 -14.07 -16.05 23.24
C ILE A 416 -13.60 -17.49 23.46
N ASP A 417 -13.65 -18.33 22.43
CA ASP A 417 -13.23 -19.74 22.50
C ASP A 417 -11.77 -19.85 22.93
N VAL A 418 -10.89 -19.05 22.33
CA VAL A 418 -9.46 -18.97 22.70
C VAL A 418 -9.28 -18.48 24.15
N ALA A 419 -10.00 -17.44 24.58
CA ALA A 419 -9.90 -16.96 25.97
C ALA A 419 -10.39 -18.01 27.00
N ALA A 420 -11.36 -18.86 26.61
CA ALA A 420 -11.83 -19.97 27.43
C ALA A 420 -10.80 -21.12 27.49
N GLU A 421 -10.12 -21.43 26.40
CA GLU A 421 -9.02 -22.41 26.37
C GLU A 421 -7.86 -21.97 27.28
N ASP A 422 -7.40 -20.72 27.17
CA ASP A 422 -6.35 -20.14 28.04
C ASP A 422 -6.71 -20.31 29.54
N SER A 423 -7.94 -19.93 29.90
CA SER A 423 -8.48 -20.04 31.27
C SER A 423 -8.52 -21.48 31.81
N LEU A 424 -8.68 -22.48 30.94
CA LEU A 424 -8.68 -23.90 31.30
C LEU A 424 -7.26 -24.47 31.47
N VAL A 425 -6.28 -23.93 30.74
CA VAL A 425 -4.86 -24.29 30.89
C VAL A 425 -4.32 -23.77 32.23
N GLU A 426 -4.59 -22.52 32.59
CA GLU A 426 -4.18 -21.94 33.88
C GLU A 426 -4.77 -22.68 35.08
N ARG A 427 -6.06 -23.05 35.02
CA ARG A 427 -6.72 -23.87 36.06
C ARG A 427 -6.16 -25.29 36.19
N LYS A 428 -5.51 -25.82 35.15
CA LYS A 428 -4.81 -27.11 35.20
C LYS A 428 -3.38 -26.95 35.74
N GLY A 429 -2.64 -25.94 35.29
CA GLY A 429 -1.29 -25.63 35.79
C GLY A 429 -1.26 -25.34 37.30
N SER A 430 -2.22 -24.54 37.78
CA SER A 430 -2.38 -24.25 39.21
C SER A 430 -2.75 -25.48 40.05
N ARG A 431 -3.56 -26.41 39.51
CA ARG A 431 -3.88 -27.68 40.18
C ARG A 431 -2.74 -28.71 40.17
N SER A 432 -1.79 -28.63 39.23
CA SER A 432 -0.57 -29.45 39.26
C SER A 432 0.54 -28.90 40.16
N GLY A 433 0.45 -27.63 40.59
CA GLY A 433 1.44 -26.98 41.45
C GLY A 433 1.07 -26.92 42.94
N SER A 434 -0.04 -27.53 43.35
CA SER A 434 -0.57 -27.42 44.73
C SER A 434 -0.41 -28.73 45.51
N ASN A 435 0.77 -29.34 45.46
CA ASN A 435 1.10 -30.50 46.28
C ASN A 435 2.60 -30.58 46.64
N GLU A 436 3.18 -29.46 47.08
CA GLU A 436 4.35 -29.41 47.97
C GLU A 436 4.40 -28.05 48.68
N ASP A 437 4.88 -28.07 49.93
CA ASP A 437 5.21 -26.94 50.83
C ASP A 437 4.14 -25.89 51.18
N ALA A 438 3.35 -26.22 52.22
CA ALA A 438 2.58 -25.25 53.01
C ALA A 438 3.34 -24.79 54.27
N ALA A 439 4.07 -23.67 54.20
CA ALA A 439 4.47 -22.89 55.39
C ALA A 439 4.87 -21.43 55.07
N GLY A 440 4.19 -20.45 55.66
CA GLY A 440 4.82 -19.16 56.00
C GLY A 440 4.27 -17.86 55.37
N SER A 441 3.67 -17.04 56.25
CA SER A 441 3.57 -15.56 56.18
C SER A 441 2.56 -14.89 55.24
N LYS A 442 1.73 -14.04 55.86
CA LYS A 442 0.76 -13.13 55.19
C LYS A 442 1.42 -11.79 54.87
N ARG A 443 1.14 -11.24 53.68
CA ARG A 443 0.88 -9.80 53.47
C ARG A 443 0.17 -9.59 52.13
N GLN A 444 -1.12 -9.23 52.18
CA GLN A 444 -1.89 -8.81 51.01
C GLN A 444 -1.89 -7.29 50.90
N GLY A 445 -1.41 -6.78 49.77
CA GLY A 445 -1.84 -5.50 49.19
C GLY A 445 -2.45 -5.80 47.81
N PRO A 446 -3.32 -4.93 47.26
CA PRO A 446 -4.01 -5.22 46.01
C PRO A 446 -3.04 -5.11 44.83
N SER A 447 -2.66 -6.24 44.23
CA SER A 447 -1.97 -6.26 42.93
C SER A 447 -2.99 -6.27 41.80
N VAL A 448 -2.94 -5.26 40.94
CA VAL A 448 -3.65 -5.27 39.65
C VAL A 448 -2.95 -6.29 38.75
N ASP A 449 -3.64 -7.38 38.43
CA ASP A 449 -3.05 -8.54 37.74
C ASP A 449 -3.09 -8.34 36.21
N PHE A 450 -1.92 -8.02 35.64
CA PHE A 450 -1.68 -8.01 34.20
C PHE A 450 -1.07 -9.35 33.76
N THR A 451 -1.90 -10.37 33.59
CA THR A 451 -1.45 -11.71 33.19
C THR A 451 -1.63 -12.01 31.69
N ARG A 452 -0.59 -12.69 31.18
CA ARG A 452 -0.26 -13.00 29.78
C ARG A 452 -1.30 -13.90 29.11
N ARG A 453 -1.35 -13.95 27.77
CA ARG A 453 -2.25 -14.84 27.02
C ARG A 453 -1.51 -15.66 25.96
N VAL A 454 -1.82 -16.95 25.86
CA VAL A 454 -1.04 -17.96 25.13
C VAL A 454 -1.97 -18.82 24.29
N ILE A 455 -2.25 -18.36 23.08
CA ILE A 455 -3.20 -19.03 22.18
C ILE A 455 -2.67 -20.42 21.76
N VAL A 456 -3.56 -21.42 21.81
CA VAL A 456 -3.46 -22.75 21.17
C VAL A 456 -4.80 -23.01 20.44
N PRO A 457 -4.89 -23.86 19.39
CA PRO A 457 -6.17 -24.22 18.78
C PRO A 457 -6.68 -25.59 19.30
N PRO A 458 -8.01 -25.82 19.31
CA PRO A 458 -8.62 -26.96 20.00
C PRO A 458 -8.37 -28.31 19.34
N LYS A 459 -8.53 -29.36 20.16
CA LYS A 459 -8.14 -30.75 19.85
C LYS A 459 -9.04 -31.48 18.83
N TRP A 460 -10.21 -30.94 18.48
CA TRP A 460 -11.17 -31.60 17.58
C TRP A 460 -10.80 -31.53 16.08
N LEU A 461 -9.71 -30.85 15.73
CA LEU A 461 -9.21 -30.76 14.35
C LEU A 461 -8.20 -31.87 13.96
N ARG A 462 -8.13 -32.98 14.70
CA ARG A 462 -7.11 -34.05 14.49
C ARG A 462 -7.63 -35.38 13.94
N ASP A 463 -8.93 -35.65 14.01
CA ASP A 463 -9.46 -36.98 13.70
C ASP A 463 -10.01 -37.06 12.28
N ASN A 464 -9.09 -37.15 11.30
CA ASN A 464 -9.37 -37.77 10.00
C ASN A 464 -8.08 -38.14 9.26
N ASN A 465 -7.44 -39.22 9.71
CA ASN A 465 -6.90 -40.27 8.82
C ASN A 465 -6.49 -41.49 9.66
N GLY A 466 -6.77 -42.68 9.13
CA GLY A 466 -6.57 -43.94 9.83
C GLY A 466 -5.10 -44.31 10.03
N SER A 467 -4.86 -45.13 11.06
CA SER A 467 -3.60 -45.84 11.32
C SER A 467 -3.14 -46.63 10.08
N PRO A 468 -1.83 -46.86 9.92
CA PRO A 468 -1.31 -48.11 10.49
C PRO A 468 0.06 -48.03 11.20
N THR A 469 0.15 -48.88 12.22
CA THR A 469 1.32 -49.58 12.82
C THR A 469 2.76 -49.12 12.54
N PHE A 470 3.50 -48.93 13.65
CA PHE A 470 4.96 -48.98 13.77
C PHE A 470 5.60 -50.26 13.17
N THR A 471 6.76 -50.07 12.53
CA THR A 471 7.95 -50.95 12.68
C THR A 471 9.21 -50.07 12.70
N SER A 472 10.28 -50.60 13.27
CA SER A 472 11.50 -49.87 13.66
C SER A 472 12.65 -49.95 12.62
N ASP A 473 13.75 -49.30 12.99
CA ASP A 473 15.15 -49.60 12.64
C ASP A 473 15.85 -48.83 11.48
N ASP A 474 16.93 -48.16 11.89
CA ASP A 474 18.27 -48.04 11.31
C ASP A 474 18.59 -47.24 10.02
N ASP A 475 19.25 -46.09 10.26
CA ASP A 475 20.59 -45.68 9.78
C ASP A 475 21.00 -45.47 8.29
N GLU A 476 22.07 -44.66 8.17
CA GLU A 476 22.99 -44.40 7.04
C GLU A 476 22.60 -43.53 5.81
N ILE A 477 23.09 -42.27 5.86
CA ILE A 477 24.19 -41.71 5.03
C ILE A 477 24.15 -41.79 3.47
N SER A 478 24.42 -40.61 2.87
CA SER A 478 25.03 -40.34 1.54
C SER A 478 24.20 -40.25 0.23
N THR A 479 24.01 -39.00 -0.22
CA THR A 479 24.47 -38.35 -1.50
C THR A 479 24.41 -39.05 -2.89
N PRO A 480 24.39 -38.27 -4.01
CA PRO A 480 23.51 -38.62 -5.15
C PRO A 480 24.18 -38.84 -6.52
N ALA A 481 23.43 -39.52 -7.39
CA ALA A 481 23.55 -39.58 -8.86
C ALA A 481 22.23 -40.19 -9.40
N SER A 482 21.74 -40.10 -10.63
CA SER A 482 21.87 -39.23 -11.80
C SER A 482 21.14 -39.97 -12.95
N SER A 483 20.38 -39.26 -13.80
CA SER A 483 20.06 -39.64 -15.20
C SER A 483 19.37 -40.97 -15.58
N ALA A 484 18.32 -40.79 -16.40
CA ALA A 484 18.06 -41.45 -17.69
C ALA A 484 16.95 -42.54 -17.81
N SER A 485 15.99 -42.17 -18.65
CA SER A 485 15.25 -43.00 -19.64
C SER A 485 14.57 -44.32 -19.24
N SER A 486 13.25 -44.33 -19.41
CA SER A 486 12.66 -45.11 -20.52
C SER A 486 11.24 -44.65 -20.85
N SER A 487 10.84 -44.78 -22.12
CA SER A 487 9.45 -44.79 -22.56
C SER A 487 8.71 -46.02 -21.94
N THR A 488 7.38 -46.16 -21.96
CA THR A 488 6.57 -46.35 -23.17
C THR A 488 5.06 -46.30 -22.87
N ARG A 489 4.27 -46.03 -23.92
CA ARG A 489 2.81 -45.99 -24.06
C ARG A 489 1.97 -46.92 -23.16
N GLY A 490 0.82 -46.41 -22.72
CA GLY A 490 -0.37 -47.19 -22.35
C GLY A 490 -1.68 -46.37 -22.40
N ARG A 491 -2.51 -46.59 -23.43
CA ARG A 491 -3.96 -46.26 -23.46
C ARG A 491 -4.71 -47.59 -23.33
N PRO A 492 -5.87 -47.66 -22.65
CA PRO A 492 -7.20 -47.54 -23.29
C PRO A 492 -8.13 -46.52 -22.57
N ALA A 493 -9.06 -45.81 -23.22
CA ALA A 493 -10.39 -46.19 -23.76
C ALA A 493 -11.46 -46.37 -22.65
N VAL A 494 -12.46 -45.47 -22.48
CA VAL A 494 -13.78 -45.33 -23.17
C VAL A 494 -14.96 -45.92 -22.35
N ALA A 495 -15.83 -45.03 -21.85
CA ALA A 495 -17.29 -45.14 -21.53
C ALA A 495 -17.65 -43.76 -20.92
N ARG A 496 -18.60 -42.92 -21.35
CA ARG A 496 -19.96 -42.98 -21.96
C ARG A 496 -21.09 -43.32 -20.96
N ASP A 497 -22.15 -42.50 -21.10
CA ASP A 497 -23.51 -42.60 -20.53
C ASP A 497 -23.65 -42.36 -18.99
N SER A 498 -24.71 -41.72 -18.48
CA SER A 498 -25.81 -40.96 -19.12
C SER A 498 -26.57 -40.06 -18.12
N SER A 499 -27.24 -39.04 -18.65
CA SER A 499 -28.41 -38.29 -18.14
C SER A 499 -29.09 -38.67 -16.81
N ILE A 500 -29.57 -37.65 -16.09
CA ILE A 500 -30.98 -37.56 -15.66
C ILE A 500 -31.43 -36.08 -15.70
N SER A 501 -32.66 -35.86 -16.14
CA SER A 501 -33.31 -34.54 -16.21
C SER A 501 -34.35 -34.40 -15.09
N SER A 502 -34.73 -33.16 -14.79
CA SER A 502 -36.12 -32.87 -14.42
C SER A 502 -36.52 -31.48 -14.92
N HIS A 503 -37.62 -31.44 -15.68
CA HIS A 503 -38.32 -30.22 -16.07
C HIS A 503 -39.34 -29.85 -15.00
N TYR A 504 -39.65 -28.55 -14.87
CA TYR A 504 -41.03 -28.08 -14.78
C TYR A 504 -41.16 -26.79 -15.62
N SER A 505 -42.35 -26.57 -16.19
CA SER A 505 -42.63 -25.55 -17.22
C SER A 505 -44.08 -25.02 -17.10
N TYR A 506 -44.43 -24.00 -17.92
CA TYR A 506 -45.70 -23.24 -17.92
C TYR A 506 -45.90 -22.31 -16.69
N SER A 507 -46.63 -21.18 -16.70
CA SER A 507 -47.16 -20.24 -17.73
C SER A 507 -47.76 -19.00 -17.00
N SER A 508 -48.21 -17.88 -17.58
CA SER A 508 -48.32 -17.39 -18.98
C SER A 508 -48.28 -15.83 -19.03
N ALA A 509 -48.90 -15.20 -20.04
CA ALA A 509 -49.01 -13.77 -20.30
C ALA A 509 -50.05 -13.00 -19.45
N ASP A 510 -49.93 -11.67 -19.43
CA ASP A 510 -50.98 -10.77 -19.94
C ASP A 510 -50.35 -9.44 -20.48
N GLU A 511 -51.00 -8.84 -21.48
CA GLU A 511 -50.68 -7.53 -22.10
C GLU A 511 -51.39 -6.40 -21.29
N ASP A 512 -51.24 -5.08 -21.47
CA ASP A 512 -51.30 -4.26 -22.69
C ASP A 512 -51.23 -2.74 -22.34
N LEU A 513 -51.20 -1.86 -23.36
CA LEU A 513 -51.44 -0.39 -23.39
C LEU A 513 -50.39 0.54 -22.72
N VAL A 514 -49.58 1.35 -23.43
CA VAL A 514 -49.83 2.43 -24.44
C VAL A 514 -50.21 3.79 -23.83
N ASP A 515 -49.31 4.79 -23.95
CA ASP A 515 -49.65 6.10 -24.54
C ASP A 515 -48.41 6.83 -25.12
N GLN A 516 -48.61 7.74 -26.08
CA GLN A 516 -47.58 8.53 -26.80
C GLN A 516 -47.81 10.04 -26.69
N ARG A 517 -46.72 10.83 -26.61
CA ARG A 517 -46.55 12.20 -27.19
C ARG A 517 -45.07 12.60 -27.00
N LYS A 518 -44.27 13.00 -28.00
CA LYS A 518 -44.33 14.21 -28.87
C LYS A 518 -44.39 15.51 -28.03
N THR A 519 -43.55 16.55 -28.21
CA THR A 519 -42.66 16.92 -29.34
C THR A 519 -41.71 18.10 -28.99
N THR A 520 -40.69 18.33 -29.83
CA THR A 520 -40.12 19.65 -30.26
C THR A 520 -39.29 20.60 -29.33
N THR A 521 -37.96 20.61 -29.61
CA THR A 521 -37.15 21.74 -30.15
C THR A 521 -36.59 22.90 -29.27
N THR A 522 -35.33 23.27 -29.64
CA THR A 522 -34.72 24.63 -29.77
C THR A 522 -34.03 25.33 -28.57
N THR A 523 -32.74 25.67 -28.79
CA THR A 523 -32.04 26.99 -28.59
C THR A 523 -32.43 27.93 -27.42
N SER A 524 -31.53 28.71 -26.80
CA SER A 524 -30.08 28.92 -26.92
C SER A 524 -29.61 29.91 -25.84
N SER A 525 -28.30 30.17 -25.79
CA SER A 525 -27.69 31.50 -25.52
C SER A 525 -27.95 32.25 -24.20
N SER A 526 -26.87 32.33 -23.42
CA SER A 526 -26.22 33.60 -23.04
C SER A 526 -26.78 34.51 -21.94
N SER A 527 -26.08 34.42 -20.80
CA SER A 527 -25.30 35.52 -20.20
C SER A 527 -25.96 36.53 -19.24
N ARG A 528 -25.09 37.09 -18.38
CA ARG A 528 -25.27 38.28 -17.51
C ARG A 528 -26.12 38.02 -16.24
N LEU A 529 -25.91 38.69 -15.10
CA LEU A 529 -25.11 39.91 -14.83
C LEU A 529 -24.54 39.91 -13.39
N LEU A 530 -23.53 40.74 -13.15
CA LEU A 530 -23.02 41.09 -11.81
C LEU A 530 -23.99 41.98 -11.03
N ALA A 531 -23.98 41.91 -9.69
CA ALA A 531 -24.04 43.08 -8.81
C ALA A 531 -23.65 42.75 -7.34
N ASN A 532 -22.70 43.51 -6.79
CA ASN A 532 -22.46 43.61 -5.33
C ASN A 532 -23.52 44.49 -4.67
N LYS A 533 -23.87 44.23 -3.40
CA LYS A 533 -23.61 45.18 -2.29
C LYS A 533 -23.92 44.62 -0.89
N HIS A 534 -23.22 45.18 0.11
CA HIS A 534 -23.37 44.94 1.54
C HIS A 534 -24.70 45.48 2.11
N HIS A 535 -25.18 44.92 3.23
CA HIS A 535 -25.37 45.71 4.47
C HIS A 535 -25.52 44.87 5.77
N THR A 536 -24.69 45.23 6.75
CA THR A 536 -24.87 45.28 8.23
C THR A 536 -26.03 44.57 8.98
N SER A 537 -25.63 43.66 9.89
CA SER A 537 -26.04 43.51 11.31
C SER A 537 -27.43 43.90 11.84
N SER A 538 -28.04 42.99 12.62
CA SER A 538 -28.53 43.29 14.00
C SER A 538 -28.65 42.02 14.88
N HIS A 539 -28.64 42.19 16.20
CA HIS A 539 -28.87 41.12 17.19
C HIS A 539 -30.37 40.92 17.48
N ALA A 540 -30.77 39.68 17.80
CA ALA A 540 -31.89 39.42 18.71
C ALA A 540 -31.72 38.07 19.43
N HIS A 541 -31.77 38.07 20.76
CA HIS A 541 -31.88 36.86 21.58
C HIS A 541 -33.34 36.42 21.68
N THR A 542 -33.62 35.13 21.48
CA THR A 542 -34.85 34.51 22.00
C THR A 542 -34.61 33.05 22.38
N TYR A 543 -34.62 32.76 23.69
CA TYR A 543 -34.79 31.38 24.19
C TYR A 543 -36.29 31.03 24.20
N PRO A 544 -36.65 29.77 23.92
CA PRO A 544 -37.79 29.17 24.60
C PRO A 544 -37.46 27.86 25.32
N ARG A 545 -38.13 27.74 26.47
CA ARG A 545 -38.17 26.65 27.45
C ARG A 545 -38.12 25.21 26.91
N SER A 546 -37.52 24.38 27.77
CA SER A 546 -37.71 22.94 27.89
C SER A 546 -39.16 22.46 27.73
N SER A 547 -39.34 21.38 26.98
CA SER A 547 -40.39 20.40 27.25
C SER A 547 -39.80 18.99 27.15
N SER A 548 -40.11 18.13 28.11
CA SER A 548 -39.64 16.76 28.20
C SER A 548 -40.51 15.84 27.35
N SER A 549 -39.92 15.08 26.43
CA SER A 549 -40.54 13.89 25.85
C SER A 549 -39.54 12.74 25.71
N SER A 550 -40.08 11.52 25.78
CA SER A 550 -39.35 10.28 26.00
C SER A 550 -38.50 9.83 24.81
N ALA A 551 -37.43 9.10 25.12
CA ALA A 551 -36.56 8.49 24.13
C ALA A 551 -37.31 7.51 23.21
N SER A 552 -37.12 7.67 21.90
CA SER A 552 -37.24 6.58 20.93
C SER A 552 -35.96 6.54 20.12
N THR A 553 -35.20 5.45 20.23
CA THR A 553 -33.91 5.28 19.57
C THR A 553 -34.11 4.95 18.10
N SER A 554 -34.52 5.94 17.31
CA SER A 554 -34.46 5.85 15.86
C SER A 554 -33.00 5.94 15.43
N ALA A 555 -32.47 4.83 14.92
CA ALA A 555 -31.18 4.86 14.23
C ALA A 555 -31.32 5.82 13.04
N SER A 556 -30.63 6.95 13.09
CA SER A 556 -30.70 7.92 12.01
C SER A 556 -30.10 7.30 10.76
N ILE A 557 -30.94 7.06 9.76
CA ILE A 557 -30.50 6.69 8.42
C ILE A 557 -29.71 7.90 7.92
N ALA A 558 -28.38 7.78 7.97
CA ALA A 558 -27.49 8.83 7.50
C ALA A 558 -27.87 9.19 6.06
N SER A 559 -28.09 10.48 5.80
CA SER A 559 -28.47 10.94 4.48
C SER A 559 -27.47 10.45 3.42
N PRO A 560 -27.93 10.04 2.23
CA PRO A 560 -27.06 9.40 1.25
C PRO A 560 -25.94 10.37 0.82
N GLN A 561 -24.73 10.14 1.33
CA GLN A 561 -23.57 10.98 1.03
C GLN A 561 -23.31 10.99 -0.49
N ASN A 562 -23.30 12.20 -1.07
CA ASN A 562 -23.02 12.43 -2.48
C ASN A 562 -21.60 11.97 -2.84
N ILE A 563 -21.45 11.44 -4.06
CA ILE A 563 -20.16 10.94 -4.57
C ILE A 563 -19.24 12.11 -4.92
N LYS A 564 -18.03 12.15 -4.35
CA LYS A 564 -16.98 13.08 -4.77
C LYS A 564 -16.28 12.52 -6.02
N VAL A 565 -16.65 13.02 -7.20
CA VAL A 565 -16.14 12.50 -8.49
C VAL A 565 -14.66 12.83 -8.73
N PHE A 566 -14.18 14.01 -8.32
CA PHE A 566 -12.84 14.49 -8.65
C PHE A 566 -11.68 13.56 -8.20
N PRO A 567 -11.67 12.99 -6.97
CA PRO A 567 -10.69 11.98 -6.59
C PRO A 567 -10.58 10.79 -7.55
N PHE A 568 -11.70 10.29 -8.10
CA PHE A 568 -11.69 9.17 -9.04
C PHE A 568 -11.06 9.54 -10.39
N VAL A 569 -11.28 10.77 -10.87
CA VAL A 569 -10.64 11.29 -12.09
C VAL A 569 -9.12 11.36 -11.89
N VAL A 570 -8.66 11.86 -10.73
CA VAL A 570 -7.23 11.93 -10.42
C VAL A 570 -6.61 10.54 -10.28
N VAL A 571 -7.27 9.60 -9.58
CA VAL A 571 -6.80 8.20 -9.50
C VAL A 571 -6.69 7.56 -10.89
N GLY A 572 -7.72 7.69 -11.73
CA GLY A 572 -7.70 7.17 -13.09
C GLY A 572 -6.50 7.69 -13.89
N ALA A 573 -6.25 9.00 -13.86
CA ALA A 573 -5.07 9.59 -14.51
C ALA A 573 -3.74 9.05 -13.92
N ARG A 574 -3.62 8.97 -12.60
CA ARG A 574 -2.39 8.54 -11.91
C ARG A 574 -2.06 7.06 -12.14
N MET A 575 -3.05 6.18 -12.24
CA MET A 575 -2.83 4.76 -12.53
C MET A 575 -2.41 4.52 -13.98
N TYR A 576 -2.96 5.29 -14.93
CA TYR A 576 -2.57 5.19 -16.34
C TYR A 576 -1.26 5.90 -16.68
N GLU A 577 -0.70 6.73 -15.79
CA GLU A 577 0.56 7.45 -16.00
C GLU A 577 1.72 6.50 -16.37
N ALA A 578 1.86 5.37 -15.67
CA ALA A 578 2.88 4.36 -15.96
C ALA A 578 2.65 3.65 -17.32
N HIS A 579 1.39 3.41 -17.69
CA HIS A 579 1.02 2.82 -18.98
C HIS A 579 1.26 3.82 -20.14
N ILE A 580 0.99 5.10 -19.94
CA ILE A 580 1.31 6.18 -20.89
C ILE A 580 2.83 6.30 -21.08
N MET A 581 3.63 6.18 -20.02
CA MET A 581 5.10 6.19 -20.12
C MET A 581 5.64 4.96 -20.86
N LEU A 582 5.06 3.77 -20.67
CA LEU A 582 5.43 2.57 -21.43
C LEU A 582 5.02 2.67 -22.90
N ALA A 583 3.82 3.18 -23.19
CA ALA A 583 3.37 3.49 -24.55
C ALA A 583 4.29 4.52 -25.23
N HIS A 584 4.68 5.58 -24.52
CA HIS A 584 5.64 6.58 -25.01
C HIS A 584 6.97 5.93 -25.38
N LEU A 585 7.53 5.08 -24.52
CA LEU A 585 8.78 4.36 -24.78
C LEU A 585 8.68 3.49 -26.05
N PHE A 586 7.59 2.75 -26.25
CA PHE A 586 7.41 1.95 -27.46
C PHE A 586 7.31 2.80 -28.73
N ILE A 587 6.57 3.91 -28.70
CA ILE A 587 6.47 4.81 -29.86
C ILE A 587 7.85 5.45 -30.14
N LEU A 588 8.56 5.89 -29.10
CA LEU A 588 9.87 6.53 -29.21
C LEU A 588 10.93 5.58 -29.79
N LEU A 589 11.01 4.34 -29.32
CA LEU A 589 11.94 3.34 -29.85
C LEU A 589 11.64 3.00 -31.32
N ASN A 590 10.37 2.79 -31.67
CA ASN A 590 10.00 2.47 -33.05
C ASN A 590 10.21 3.67 -34.00
N ALA A 591 9.67 4.84 -33.67
CA ALA A 591 9.70 6.02 -34.53
C ALA A 591 11.09 6.65 -34.69
N LEU A 592 11.97 6.57 -33.67
CA LEU A 592 13.29 7.20 -33.73
C LEU A 592 14.43 6.23 -34.06
N ILE A 593 14.32 4.95 -33.74
CA ILE A 593 15.44 4.00 -33.85
C ILE A 593 15.18 2.92 -34.89
N VAL A 594 14.02 2.26 -34.85
CA VAL A 594 13.74 1.11 -35.72
C VAL A 594 13.38 1.56 -37.13
N ILE A 595 12.33 2.37 -37.28
CA ILE A 595 11.75 2.67 -38.60
C ILE A 595 12.71 3.49 -39.49
N PRO A 596 13.42 4.55 -39.02
CA PRO A 596 14.39 5.25 -39.85
C PRO A 596 15.50 4.34 -40.38
N LYS A 597 16.00 3.41 -39.55
CA LYS A 597 17.04 2.45 -39.97
C LYS A 597 16.49 1.38 -40.91
N LEU A 598 15.28 0.87 -40.64
CA LEU A 598 14.63 -0.12 -41.48
C LEU A 598 14.32 0.46 -42.87
N THR A 599 13.81 1.70 -42.95
CA THR A 599 13.59 2.41 -44.22
C THR A 599 14.90 2.61 -44.97
N ILE A 600 15.96 3.10 -44.32
CA ILE A 600 17.28 3.26 -44.98
C ILE A 600 17.83 1.91 -45.50
N GLN A 601 17.70 0.83 -44.72
CA GLN A 601 18.13 -0.51 -45.13
C GLN A 601 17.28 -1.07 -46.27
N LEU A 602 15.97 -0.84 -46.24
CA LEU A 602 15.05 -1.32 -47.26
C LEU A 602 15.20 -0.52 -48.57
N ASP A 603 15.38 0.80 -48.50
CA ASP A 603 15.70 1.65 -49.64
C ASP A 603 17.04 1.24 -50.26
N ALA A 604 18.06 0.92 -49.45
CA ALA A 604 19.34 0.40 -49.92
C ALA A 604 19.21 -0.99 -50.57
N GLN A 605 18.36 -1.88 -50.04
CA GLN A 605 18.07 -3.19 -50.65
C GLN A 605 17.25 -3.07 -51.94
N LEU A 606 16.28 -2.17 -52.01
CA LEU A 606 15.48 -1.94 -53.21
C LEU A 606 16.32 -1.28 -54.31
N ALA A 607 17.22 -0.36 -53.95
CA ALA A 607 18.22 0.21 -54.85
C ALA A 607 19.24 -0.84 -55.34
N SER A 608 19.58 -1.85 -54.54
CA SER A 608 20.43 -2.95 -55.01
C SER A 608 19.67 -3.98 -55.86
N GLN A 609 18.37 -4.19 -55.62
CA GLN A 609 17.54 -5.07 -56.43
C GLN A 609 17.11 -4.47 -57.78
N SER A 610 17.05 -3.14 -57.93
CA SER A 610 16.77 -2.51 -59.24
C SER A 610 17.84 -2.90 -60.28
N LEU A 611 19.11 -2.96 -59.85
CA LEU A 611 20.25 -3.42 -60.64
C LEU A 611 20.19 -4.91 -61.02
N ALA A 612 19.50 -5.75 -60.24
CA ALA A 612 19.44 -7.21 -60.47
C ALA A 612 18.34 -7.65 -61.45
N TRP A 613 17.30 -6.82 -61.65
CA TRP A 613 16.12 -7.16 -62.46
C TRP A 613 15.81 -6.12 -63.56
N GLY A 614 16.82 -5.38 -64.01
CA GLY A 614 16.71 -4.50 -65.18
C GLY A 614 15.76 -3.31 -65.02
N ARG A 615 15.48 -2.86 -63.79
CA ARG A 615 14.72 -1.63 -63.55
C ARG A 615 15.69 -0.46 -63.41
N ALA A 616 15.44 0.62 -64.15
CA ALA A 616 16.28 1.80 -64.13
C ALA A 616 16.46 2.36 -62.70
N ALA A 617 17.66 2.84 -62.40
CA ALA A 617 17.95 3.47 -61.12
C ALA A 617 17.08 4.73 -60.93
N ILE A 618 16.55 4.91 -59.72
CA ILE A 618 15.84 6.13 -59.34
C ILE A 618 16.88 7.26 -59.29
N ASP A 619 16.71 8.27 -60.14
CA ASP A 619 17.59 9.43 -60.18
C ASP A 619 17.53 10.20 -58.84
N LYS A 620 18.69 10.74 -58.43
CA LYS A 620 18.84 11.53 -57.20
C LYS A 620 18.47 13.00 -57.40
N SER A 621 18.17 13.44 -58.62
CA SER A 621 17.57 14.76 -58.87
C SER A 621 16.05 14.70 -58.68
N GLY A 622 15.53 15.49 -57.74
CA GLY A 622 14.14 15.40 -57.26
C GLY A 622 13.09 15.98 -58.21
N ALA A 623 12.91 15.39 -59.39
CA ALA A 623 11.86 15.75 -60.34
C ALA A 623 10.97 14.53 -60.68
N ILE A 624 9.76 14.49 -60.12
CA ILE A 624 8.78 13.43 -60.44
C ILE A 624 8.13 13.75 -61.79
N GLY A 625 8.62 13.12 -62.85
CA GLY A 625 7.94 13.08 -64.15
C GLY A 625 6.68 12.22 -64.07
N ALA A 626 5.53 12.76 -64.47
CA ALA A 626 4.27 12.03 -64.46
C ALA A 626 4.17 11.04 -65.64
N GLY A 627 4.47 9.76 -65.41
CA GLY A 627 4.21 8.71 -66.41
C GLY A 627 4.83 7.33 -66.10
N ALA A 628 3.97 6.34 -65.83
CA ALA A 628 4.28 4.92 -65.59
C ALA A 628 5.16 4.63 -64.34
N VAL A 629 5.06 3.51 -63.64
CA VAL A 629 4.61 2.15 -64.01
C VAL A 629 3.65 1.57 -62.97
N ALA A 630 2.54 0.97 -63.42
CA ALA A 630 1.68 0.15 -62.57
C ALA A 630 2.42 -1.11 -62.13
N GLY A 631 2.68 -1.26 -60.83
CA GLY A 631 3.45 -2.38 -60.27
C GLY A 631 4.43 -2.03 -59.14
N ALA A 632 4.30 -0.86 -58.50
CA ALA A 632 5.15 -0.43 -57.38
C ALA A 632 4.41 -0.35 -56.01
N GLY A 633 3.13 -0.74 -55.95
CA GLY A 633 2.17 -0.30 -54.92
C GLY A 633 2.46 -0.61 -53.45
N PHE A 634 3.40 -1.51 -53.14
CA PHE A 634 3.86 -1.72 -51.76
C PHE A 634 5.09 -0.86 -51.42
N PHE A 635 6.07 -0.80 -52.32
CA PHE A 635 7.38 -0.19 -52.04
C PHE A 635 7.47 1.32 -52.35
N SER A 636 6.69 1.86 -53.30
CA SER A 636 6.57 3.32 -53.46
C SER A 636 5.90 4.00 -52.25
N THR A 637 5.10 3.24 -51.53
CA THR A 637 4.39 3.67 -50.31
C THR A 637 5.35 3.78 -49.11
N LEU A 638 6.45 3.02 -49.11
CA LEU A 638 7.49 3.06 -48.08
C LEU A 638 8.38 4.32 -48.21
N THR A 639 8.74 4.73 -49.43
CA THR A 639 9.57 5.92 -49.67
C THR A 639 8.83 7.25 -49.47
N ALA A 640 7.51 7.28 -49.74
CA ALA A 640 6.65 8.46 -49.55
C ALA A 640 6.63 9.01 -48.10
N TRP A 641 6.94 8.16 -47.11
CA TRP A 641 6.99 8.52 -45.70
C TRP A 641 7.97 9.65 -45.37
N SER A 642 9.06 9.78 -46.14
CA SER A 642 10.10 10.79 -45.91
C SER A 642 9.72 12.21 -46.39
N THR A 643 8.78 12.33 -47.32
CA THR A 643 8.66 13.53 -48.18
C THR A 643 7.25 14.09 -48.36
N THR A 644 6.17 13.31 -48.18
CA THR A 644 4.83 13.78 -48.61
C THR A 644 4.00 14.50 -47.52
N ASN A 645 4.30 14.32 -46.22
CA ASN A 645 3.60 15.03 -45.13
C ASN A 645 4.56 15.32 -43.96
N GLY A 646 5.16 16.52 -43.94
CA GLY A 646 6.17 16.94 -42.94
C GLY A 646 5.71 17.01 -41.48
N ILE A 647 4.44 16.71 -41.19
CA ILE A 647 3.83 16.71 -39.85
C ILE A 647 4.62 15.84 -38.87
N LEU A 648 4.90 14.58 -39.22
CA LEU A 648 5.57 13.66 -38.28
C LEU A 648 7.02 14.08 -37.96
N PRO A 649 7.90 14.43 -38.94
CA PRO A 649 9.21 15.01 -38.65
C PRO A 649 9.17 16.30 -37.82
N GLN A 650 8.21 17.21 -38.09
CA GLN A 650 8.01 18.42 -37.30
C GLN A 650 7.60 18.10 -35.87
N THR A 651 6.65 17.18 -35.68
CA THR A 651 6.24 16.70 -34.36
C THR A 651 7.40 16.07 -33.60
N ILE A 652 8.25 15.27 -34.26
CA ILE A 652 9.47 14.71 -33.65
C ILE A 652 10.43 15.82 -33.19
N SER A 653 10.68 16.83 -34.03
CA SER A 653 11.53 17.97 -33.68
C SER A 653 11.00 18.75 -32.46
N ILE A 654 9.68 19.00 -32.41
CA ILE A 654 9.01 19.64 -31.27
C ILE A 654 9.11 18.76 -30.02
N CYS A 655 8.82 17.46 -30.15
CA CYS A 655 8.83 16.53 -29.02
C CYS A 655 10.23 16.35 -28.42
N ASN A 656 11.29 16.31 -29.24
CA ASN A 656 12.66 16.25 -28.77
C ASN A 656 13.04 17.50 -27.95
N LYS A 657 12.65 18.70 -28.42
CA LYS A 657 12.88 19.96 -27.69
C LYS A 657 12.15 20.01 -26.36
N LEU A 658 10.89 19.56 -26.32
CA LEU A 658 10.09 19.51 -25.09
C LEU A 658 10.54 18.37 -24.15
N GLY A 659 11.00 17.25 -24.71
CA GLY A 659 11.53 16.10 -23.97
C GLY A 659 12.78 16.45 -23.15
N ALA A 660 13.57 17.44 -23.59
CA ALA A 660 14.68 17.98 -22.80
C ALA A 660 14.22 18.56 -21.44
N ILE A 661 13.01 19.13 -21.36
CA ILE A 661 12.41 19.60 -20.10
C ILE A 661 12.12 18.41 -19.18
N GLY A 662 11.59 17.30 -19.73
CA GLY A 662 11.37 16.05 -18.99
C GLY A 662 12.67 15.42 -18.50
N ALA A 663 13.72 15.42 -19.33
CA ALA A 663 15.04 14.95 -18.96
C ALA A 663 15.66 15.79 -17.82
N LEU A 664 15.65 17.13 -17.94
CA LEU A 664 16.12 18.04 -16.89
C LEU A 664 15.32 17.86 -15.59
N SER A 665 14.00 17.74 -15.68
CA SER A 665 13.14 17.47 -14.53
C SER A 665 13.48 16.14 -13.85
N THR A 666 13.90 15.13 -14.62
CA THR A 666 14.35 13.84 -14.08
C THR A 666 15.64 13.99 -13.26
N VAL A 667 16.61 14.78 -13.76
CA VAL A 667 17.84 15.10 -13.01
C VAL A 667 17.52 15.84 -11.70
N VAL A 668 16.64 16.83 -11.75
CA VAL A 668 16.16 17.56 -10.55
C VAL A 668 15.48 16.60 -9.58
N THR A 669 14.66 15.67 -10.06
CA THR A 669 13.95 14.68 -9.24
C THR A 669 14.93 13.82 -8.44
N PHE A 670 15.98 13.27 -9.07
CA PHE A 670 17.00 12.47 -8.38
C PHE A 670 17.87 13.30 -7.43
N LEU A 671 18.27 14.51 -7.82
CA LEU A 671 18.99 15.43 -6.93
C LEU A 671 18.20 15.71 -5.64
N PHE A 672 16.89 15.96 -5.76
CA PHE A 672 16.03 16.17 -4.59
C PHE A 672 15.71 14.89 -3.80
N HIS A 673 15.83 13.69 -4.39
CA HIS A 673 15.82 12.42 -3.64
C HIS A 673 17.05 12.30 -2.74
N ASP A 674 18.26 12.54 -3.26
CA ASP A 674 19.49 12.51 -2.47
C ASP A 674 19.46 13.56 -1.34
N LEU A 675 18.96 14.76 -1.63
CA LEU A 675 18.75 15.81 -0.60
C LEU A 675 17.70 15.40 0.45
N TYR A 676 16.57 14.81 0.03
CA TYR A 676 15.55 14.27 0.93
C TYR A 676 16.14 13.20 1.86
N HIS A 677 16.86 12.22 1.30
CA HIS A 677 17.53 11.16 2.03
C HIS A 677 18.56 11.69 3.04
N ARG A 678 19.26 12.79 2.70
CA ARG A 678 20.18 13.45 3.63
C ARG A 678 19.45 14.12 4.80
N GLU A 679 18.32 14.78 4.57
CA GLU A 679 17.52 15.35 5.69
C GLU A 679 16.86 14.25 6.54
N ALA A 680 16.44 13.14 5.93
CA ALA A 680 15.96 11.94 6.63
C ALA A 680 17.03 11.30 7.53
N GLY A 681 18.32 11.40 7.17
CA GLY A 681 19.43 11.02 8.04
C GLY A 681 19.72 12.03 9.14
N LYS A 682 19.68 13.34 8.83
CA LYS A 682 19.97 14.42 9.80
C LYS A 682 19.06 14.40 11.02
N ARG A 683 17.78 14.04 10.89
CA ARG A 683 16.83 13.99 12.02
C ARG A 683 17.38 13.20 13.21
N TRP A 684 18.03 12.05 12.97
CA TRP A 684 18.62 11.21 14.01
C TRP A 684 19.79 11.88 14.75
N THR A 685 20.57 12.71 14.06
CA THR A 685 21.65 13.48 14.70
C THR A 685 21.12 14.68 15.48
N SER A 686 20.05 15.32 14.99
CA SER A 686 19.38 16.44 15.66
C SER A 686 18.63 15.99 16.91
N ALA A 687 17.87 14.89 16.83
CA ALA A 687 17.22 14.22 17.95
C ALA A 687 18.19 13.96 19.11
N LYS A 688 19.28 13.22 18.86
CA LYS A 688 20.34 12.95 19.86
C LYS A 688 20.96 14.22 20.46
N THR A 689 20.92 15.35 19.76
CA THR A 689 21.41 16.64 20.27
C THR A 689 20.35 17.33 21.14
N ALA A 690 19.08 17.32 20.72
CA ALA A 690 17.95 17.83 21.49
C ALA A 690 17.79 17.09 22.83
N THR A 691 17.78 15.75 22.81
CA THR A 691 17.70 14.90 24.02
C THR A 691 18.86 15.13 25.00
N ARG A 692 20.08 15.40 24.49
CA ARG A 692 21.21 15.78 25.35
C ARG A 692 21.07 17.17 25.97
N LEU A 693 20.33 18.07 25.34
CA LEU A 693 20.08 19.42 25.85
C LEU A 693 18.92 19.42 26.86
N SER A 694 17.83 18.69 26.60
CA SER A 694 16.73 18.52 27.55
C SER A 694 17.23 17.92 28.87
N HIS A 695 17.97 16.82 28.83
CA HIS A 695 18.60 16.22 30.02
C HIS A 695 19.63 17.11 30.73
N ARG A 696 20.23 18.10 30.05
CA ARG A 696 21.16 19.06 30.68
C ARG A 696 20.46 20.22 31.39
N VAL A 697 19.24 20.56 30.97
CA VAL A 697 18.42 21.60 31.61
C VAL A 697 17.73 21.06 32.86
N THR A 698 17.62 19.73 33.02
CA THR A 698 17.04 19.06 34.20
C THR A 698 18.06 18.32 35.07
N PRO A 699 18.86 18.99 35.89
CA PRO A 699 19.48 18.36 37.05
C PRO A 699 18.48 18.27 38.22
N SER A 700 18.46 17.10 38.88
CA SER A 700 17.74 16.75 40.13
C SER A 700 16.27 16.26 40.05
N THR A 701 16.02 15.17 40.79
CA THR A 701 14.73 14.58 41.22
C THR A 701 13.70 14.26 40.12
N SER A 702 13.48 13.01 39.71
CA SER A 702 12.99 11.94 40.60
C SER A 702 12.95 10.57 39.89
N SER A 703 13.11 9.49 40.65
CA SER A 703 12.79 8.13 40.20
C SER A 703 11.28 7.89 40.29
N ALA A 704 10.54 8.22 39.24
CA ALA A 704 9.10 7.94 39.14
C ALA A 704 8.85 6.50 38.66
N HIS A 705 9.15 5.52 39.51
CA HIS A 705 8.49 4.21 39.45
C HIS A 705 7.16 4.32 40.19
N GLY A 706 6.05 3.97 39.53
CA GLY A 706 4.74 3.84 40.18
C GLY A 706 4.02 5.16 40.48
N LYS A 707 3.60 5.88 39.42
CA LYS A 707 2.43 6.77 39.48
C LYS A 707 1.49 6.44 38.34
N ASP A 708 0.21 6.27 38.66
CA ASP A 708 -0.81 5.91 37.70
C ASP A 708 -1.01 7.04 36.68
N SER A 709 -1.16 6.67 35.40
CA SER A 709 -1.44 7.60 34.30
C SER A 709 -2.63 8.52 34.62
N ASN A 710 -3.61 7.99 35.35
CA ASN A 710 -4.83 8.68 35.75
C ASN A 710 -4.57 9.86 36.70
N GLU A 711 -3.50 9.85 37.53
CA GLU A 711 -3.16 11.01 38.38
C GLU A 711 -2.60 12.18 37.53
N LEU A 712 -1.72 11.86 36.58
CA LEU A 712 -1.12 12.84 35.67
C LEU A 712 -2.20 13.46 34.76
N GLU A 713 -3.14 12.62 34.32
CA GLU A 713 -4.29 13.00 33.50
C GLU A 713 -5.32 13.83 34.29
N ALA A 714 -5.62 13.48 35.56
CA ALA A 714 -6.47 14.28 36.43
C ALA A 714 -5.91 15.70 36.66
N GLY A 715 -4.59 15.86 36.77
CA GLY A 715 -3.94 17.18 36.88
C GLY A 715 -4.00 18.03 35.61
N LEU A 716 -4.01 17.40 34.43
CA LEU A 716 -4.10 18.09 33.13
C LEU A 716 -5.55 18.38 32.71
N LEU A 717 -6.48 17.47 32.98
CA LEU A 717 -7.90 17.61 32.61
C LEU A 717 -8.71 18.43 33.62
N SER A 718 -8.41 18.40 34.93
CA SER A 718 -9.08 19.29 35.90
C SER A 718 -8.71 20.77 35.71
N ARG A 719 -7.57 21.05 35.05
CA ARG A 719 -7.17 22.38 34.58
C ARG A 719 -7.90 22.86 33.31
N SER A 720 -8.87 22.10 32.79
CA SER A 720 -9.75 22.57 31.69
C SER A 720 -10.67 23.73 32.10
N GLY A 721 -10.81 24.01 33.39
CA GLY A 721 -11.43 25.22 33.93
C GLY A 721 -10.54 26.46 33.81
N GLY A 722 -10.34 26.98 32.60
CA GLY A 722 -9.88 28.36 32.33
C GLY A 722 -8.46 28.74 32.82
N ALA A 723 -7.52 28.77 31.87
CA ALA A 723 -6.10 29.15 32.00
C ALA A 723 -5.16 28.11 32.63
N GLY A 724 -4.09 27.75 31.90
CA GLY A 724 -2.96 26.98 32.45
C GLY A 724 -2.29 25.91 31.56
N LEU A 725 -2.73 25.70 30.30
CA LEU A 725 -2.17 24.68 29.41
C LEU A 725 -1.10 25.19 28.41
N SER A 726 -0.75 26.48 28.42
CA SER A 726 0.24 27.05 27.48
C SER A 726 1.70 26.73 27.82
N ASP A 727 2.00 26.33 29.07
CA ASP A 727 3.37 26.17 29.59
C ASP A 727 3.72 24.74 30.02
N SER A 728 2.84 23.75 29.83
CA SER A 728 3.13 22.37 30.21
C SER A 728 4.11 21.70 29.24
N GLN A 729 5.37 21.57 29.67
CA GLN A 729 6.37 20.70 29.04
C GLN A 729 5.77 19.30 28.77
N PRO A 730 6.11 18.65 27.64
CA PRO A 730 5.63 17.31 27.36
C PRO A 730 6.08 16.33 28.46
N PRO A 731 5.26 15.34 28.86
CA PRO A 731 5.63 14.36 29.88
C PRO A 731 6.64 13.31 29.39
N PHE A 732 7.20 13.49 28.19
CA PHE A 732 8.19 12.66 27.52
C PHE A 732 9.06 13.53 26.61
N ASP A 733 10.28 13.11 26.27
CA ASP A 733 11.05 13.79 25.23
C ASP A 733 10.47 13.48 23.85
N GLN A 734 9.74 14.43 23.27
CA GLN A 734 9.17 14.31 21.93
C GLN A 734 10.20 14.25 20.80
N PHE A 735 11.45 14.68 21.06
CA PHE A 735 12.54 14.61 20.10
C PHE A 735 13.30 13.29 20.19
N ASP A 736 13.00 12.43 21.18
CA ASP A 736 13.48 11.05 21.19
C ASP A 736 12.75 10.22 20.12
N LEU A 737 13.48 9.95 19.04
CA LEU A 737 13.03 9.15 17.92
C LEU A 737 13.12 7.63 18.18
N GLY A 738 13.69 7.22 19.32
CA GLY A 738 14.08 5.85 19.62
C GLY A 738 15.45 5.47 19.05
N ILE A 739 15.73 4.17 19.00
CA ILE A 739 16.97 3.61 18.47
C ILE A 739 16.95 3.68 16.93
N PRO A 740 17.99 4.24 16.28
CA PRO A 740 18.05 4.33 14.82
C PRO A 740 18.11 2.92 14.18
N PRO A 741 17.46 2.72 13.01
CA PRO A 741 17.56 1.48 12.25
C PRO A 741 19.01 1.09 11.95
N ALA A 742 19.31 -0.20 12.04
CA ALA A 742 20.62 -0.77 11.71
C ALA A 742 20.47 -1.95 10.73
N PRO A 743 21.38 -2.17 9.76
CA PRO A 743 22.36 -1.19 9.28
C PRO A 743 21.66 0.09 8.78
N HIS A 744 22.44 1.16 8.62
CA HIS A 744 22.02 2.39 7.95
C HIS A 744 23.03 2.79 6.89
N SER A 745 22.55 3.34 5.80
CA SER A 745 23.29 3.72 4.60
C SER A 745 23.16 5.23 4.38
N VAL A 746 24.28 5.93 4.16
CA VAL A 746 24.30 7.37 3.94
C VAL A 746 24.74 7.68 2.52
N ARG A 747 23.89 8.36 1.76
CA ARG A 747 24.19 8.82 0.39
C ARG A 747 25.12 10.04 0.44
N ARG A 748 26.40 9.83 0.12
CA ARG A 748 27.46 10.86 0.16
C ARG A 748 27.62 11.51 -1.21
N ILE A 749 27.26 12.79 -1.33
CA ILE A 749 27.52 13.61 -2.52
C ILE A 749 29.04 13.89 -2.63
N PRO A 750 29.68 13.82 -3.81
CA PRO A 750 29.09 13.50 -5.13
C PRO A 750 29.05 11.99 -5.45
N TRP A 751 29.67 11.13 -4.64
CA TRP A 751 29.84 9.70 -4.92
C TRP A 751 28.52 8.94 -5.15
N CYS A 752 27.44 9.33 -4.48
CA CYS A 752 26.10 8.75 -4.67
C CYS A 752 25.57 8.92 -6.10
N PHE A 753 26.06 9.90 -6.87
CA PHE A 753 25.68 10.08 -8.28
C PHE A 753 26.21 8.98 -9.20
N LEU A 754 27.22 8.21 -8.78
CA LEU A 754 27.69 7.04 -9.54
C LEU A 754 26.64 5.94 -9.64
N ASP A 755 25.72 5.83 -8.66
CA ASP A 755 24.59 4.88 -8.74
C ASP A 755 23.70 5.19 -9.96
N TYR A 756 23.61 6.46 -10.39
CA TYR A 756 22.76 6.84 -11.52
C TYR A 756 23.31 6.41 -12.89
N LEU A 757 24.58 5.99 -12.97
CA LEU A 757 25.10 5.30 -14.16
C LEU A 757 24.38 3.96 -14.41
N ALA A 758 23.79 3.36 -13.37
CA ALA A 758 23.02 2.12 -13.47
C ALA A 758 21.53 2.32 -13.83
N VAL A 759 21.04 3.56 -14.02
CA VAL A 759 19.63 3.86 -14.36
C VAL A 759 19.10 3.03 -15.55
N PRO A 760 19.86 2.77 -16.64
CA PRO A 760 19.40 1.88 -17.72
C PRO A 760 19.02 0.48 -17.23
N GLY A 761 19.77 -0.09 -16.28
CA GLY A 761 19.43 -1.38 -15.67
C GLY A 761 18.20 -1.27 -14.75
N GLY A 762 18.05 -0.17 -14.02
CA GLY A 762 16.85 0.10 -13.22
C GLY A 762 15.58 0.24 -14.05
N LEU A 763 15.67 0.84 -15.24
CA LEU A 763 14.58 0.90 -16.21
C LEU A 763 14.19 -0.50 -16.72
N VAL A 764 15.15 -1.41 -16.94
CA VAL A 764 14.87 -2.82 -17.30
C VAL A 764 14.08 -3.52 -16.18
N PHE A 765 14.46 -3.33 -14.91
CA PHE A 765 13.70 -3.86 -13.76
C PHE A 765 12.33 -3.22 -13.54
N GLY A 766 12.02 -2.08 -14.18
CA GLY A 766 10.66 -1.55 -14.27
C GLY A 766 9.87 -2.16 -15.44
N VAL A 767 10.42 -2.09 -16.64
CA VAL A 767 9.71 -2.42 -17.89
C VAL A 767 9.53 -3.92 -18.10
N ALA A 768 10.56 -4.73 -17.94
CA ALA A 768 10.48 -6.15 -18.26
C ALA A 768 9.55 -6.94 -17.31
N PRO A 769 9.55 -6.72 -15.98
CA PRO A 769 8.55 -7.30 -15.08
C PRO A 769 7.11 -6.83 -15.36
N LEU A 770 6.92 -5.59 -15.83
CA LEU A 770 5.61 -5.07 -16.21
C LEU A 770 5.06 -5.78 -17.45
N LEU A 771 5.91 -5.99 -18.46
CA LEU A 771 5.55 -6.75 -19.65
C LEU A 771 5.29 -8.23 -19.31
N TYR A 772 6.11 -8.83 -18.45
CA TYR A 772 5.88 -10.20 -17.95
C TYR A 772 4.51 -10.32 -17.26
N ALA A 773 4.18 -9.41 -16.33
CA ALA A 773 2.89 -9.37 -15.64
C ALA A 773 1.71 -9.24 -16.63
N GLN A 774 1.79 -8.28 -17.56
CA GLN A 774 0.77 -8.05 -18.58
C GLN A 774 0.56 -9.28 -19.48
N VAL A 775 1.65 -9.95 -19.88
CA VAL A 775 1.59 -11.18 -20.68
C VAL A 775 0.96 -12.32 -19.89
N CYS A 776 1.32 -12.51 -18.62
CA CYS A 776 0.67 -13.50 -17.74
C CYS A 776 -0.85 -13.29 -17.58
N HIS A 777 -1.32 -12.03 -17.52
CA HIS A 777 -2.74 -11.69 -17.45
C HIS A 777 -3.56 -12.15 -18.67
N LEU A 778 -2.95 -12.53 -19.80
CA LEU A 778 -3.69 -13.15 -20.90
C LEU A 778 -4.37 -14.45 -20.44
N TRP A 779 -3.61 -15.32 -19.75
CA TRP A 779 -4.04 -16.69 -19.42
C TRP A 779 -4.64 -16.87 -18.03
N THR A 780 -4.32 -16.01 -17.05
CA THR A 780 -4.86 -16.16 -15.68
C THR A 780 -5.04 -14.84 -14.95
N ASP A 781 -6.12 -14.78 -14.17
CA ASP A 781 -6.44 -13.70 -13.21
C ASP A 781 -6.10 -14.11 -11.77
N ARG A 782 -5.53 -15.31 -11.58
CA ARG A 782 -5.12 -15.90 -10.29
C ARG A 782 -3.60 -16.00 -10.22
N LEU A 783 -2.92 -14.86 -10.08
CA LEU A 783 -1.47 -14.82 -9.92
C LEU A 783 -1.07 -15.02 -8.45
N ALA A 784 -0.75 -16.26 -8.08
CA ALA A 784 -0.13 -16.58 -6.80
C ALA A 784 1.40 -16.58 -6.91
N TYR A 785 2.11 -15.98 -5.94
CA TYR A 785 3.59 -15.96 -5.92
C TYR A 785 4.16 -16.80 -4.78
N LYS A 786 5.38 -17.28 -5.00
CA LYS A 786 6.26 -17.81 -3.94
C LYS A 786 6.97 -16.62 -3.28
N VAL A 787 6.85 -16.47 -1.97
CA VAL A 787 7.48 -15.35 -1.23
C VAL A 787 9.00 -15.41 -1.37
N SER A 788 9.62 -14.30 -1.80
CA SER A 788 11.07 -14.15 -1.84
C SER A 788 11.61 -13.84 -0.44
N ALA A 789 12.64 -14.55 0.01
CA ALA A 789 13.31 -14.25 1.29
C ALA A 789 13.88 -12.82 1.29
N LYS A 790 13.76 -12.13 2.43
CA LYS A 790 14.34 -10.81 2.68
C LYS A 790 15.72 -10.92 3.34
N PRO A 791 16.57 -9.86 3.29
CA PRO A 791 17.86 -9.86 3.97
C PRO A 791 17.71 -10.12 5.48
N GLN A 792 18.57 -10.97 6.01
CA GLN A 792 18.65 -11.20 7.45
C GLN A 792 19.48 -10.09 8.10
N ALA A 793 18.95 -9.46 9.15
CA ALA A 793 19.76 -8.59 10.01
C ALA A 793 21.00 -9.37 10.49
N GLY A 794 22.19 -8.84 10.19
CA GLY A 794 23.44 -9.33 10.75
C GLY A 794 23.47 -9.13 12.27
N PRO A 795 24.33 -9.85 13.02
CA PRO A 795 24.51 -9.57 14.43
C PRO A 795 24.92 -8.10 14.59
N ALA A 796 24.21 -7.37 15.44
CA ALA A 796 24.63 -6.03 15.84
C ALA A 796 26.02 -6.13 16.48
N LYS A 797 26.96 -5.31 16.00
CA LYS A 797 28.28 -5.10 16.61
C LYS A 797 28.20 -3.98 17.64
#